data_AF-A0A3B9T1B7-F1
#
_entry.id   AF-A0A3B9T1B7-F1
#
_cell.length_a   1.000
_cell.length_b   1.000
_cell.length_c   1.000
_cell.angle_alpha   90.00
_cell.angle_beta   90.00
_cell.angle_gamma   90.00
#
_symmetry.space_group_name_H-M   'P 1'
#
loop_
_entity.id
_entity.type
_entity.pdbx_description
1 polymer ?
#
loop_
_entity_poly.entity_id
_entity_poly.type
_entity_poly.pdbx_seq_one_letter_code
_entity_poly.pdbx_strand_id
1 'polypeptide(L)'
;MFNAEQYIQDYQQMEHGAPRLRAIKTAIQAADEAKDTEWQFRFRHRLLNESTFESDVVDALVIFPEMIAIYDASEELQEDPENQEMLMWSFKLVIENALDFHHIPLEKIEEFFAEYSRRLETYGYSKRTYLYLREVASRFTGNLMPESEYGKYRREPEDALKDCAACELSHDVQMQLLFDHPEKADAMCKPIFDGSLHCGNVPDNTYAAWIEYNIRHGEYDDSRTMAKQLYAIAKQQMDDLPEISTLLRYYAAVSHHMGTLIFRHELPNFIACRNHRSRFMFAAGAYQLFRQMKDDSLVLILPTDFALYREDFHYQTSELRDYFYEEAKTLAEKFDARNGNTYMTDYLQAELPPYEKDANDLIHGDAEQSVSVIGAVCSTLPEELTVDSVTRKLQQDGRYVVLLSKADEEQGMLAFQIGVADGSHDIYQLAILCQPVPDYREFRPASPVSDESLKAVESAEGTVVFLMPFEEKQPDIALHMQLKFANLLCPEAVAYLDYSRMKMLPATWVLMAARSEVPPMVDYLYNLELHGTEEDDHLWITTRGLRTCGLREIEILDATKENYGRYCDMLSFAVERILLREELTDAKKPFTVVYKSDNSPVVCTWVPVSEARADYADGTEAGWAVRTKMLGDDAAGLEGNAVLYLYDGEAADGTPKRKRLNVLGEDDFKEFCYGSYIVTSRKIEALAQERIGILTVLMAKEPDRSFACVRLRENSEEEVWLHLTSVSETEVEGTLTVDCAAGKTGDLYKADVSQLTDFSVKVDDNLIIHPNTAYIALDLAT
;
A
#
# COMPACT_ATOMS: atom_id res chain seq x y z
N MET A 1 17.39 -30.98 -34.46
CA MET A 1 17.81 -31.55 -33.16
C MET A 1 17.01 -30.80 -32.14
N PHE A 2 16.21 -31.49 -31.34
CA PHE A 2 15.46 -30.88 -30.26
C PHE A 2 16.45 -30.22 -29.29
N ASN A 3 16.19 -28.98 -28.90
CA ASN A 3 17.06 -28.21 -28.02
C ASN A 3 16.20 -27.67 -26.86
N ALA A 4 16.16 -28.41 -25.76
CA ALA A 4 15.38 -28.04 -24.59
C ALA A 4 15.82 -26.69 -23.99
N GLU A 5 17.12 -26.39 -24.01
CA GLU A 5 17.69 -25.17 -23.44
C GLU A 5 17.11 -23.90 -24.07
N GLN A 6 16.80 -23.94 -25.37
CA GLN A 6 16.14 -22.82 -26.05
C GLN A 6 14.74 -22.57 -25.47
N TYR A 7 13.93 -23.62 -25.31
CA TYR A 7 12.59 -23.47 -24.73
C TYR A 7 12.66 -22.96 -23.29
N ILE A 8 13.63 -23.43 -22.50
CA ILE A 8 13.84 -22.97 -21.12
C ILE A 8 14.13 -21.47 -21.10
N GLN A 9 15.08 -21.02 -21.92
CA GLN A 9 15.41 -19.60 -22.02
C GLN A 9 14.23 -18.76 -22.50
N ASP A 10 13.45 -19.27 -23.46
CA ASP A 10 12.30 -18.56 -24.02
C ASP A 10 11.20 -18.33 -22.99
N TYR A 11 10.78 -19.37 -22.25
CA TYR A 11 9.71 -19.21 -21.26
C TYR A 11 10.19 -18.53 -19.96
N GLN A 12 11.47 -18.59 -19.61
CA GLN A 12 12.04 -17.85 -18.48
C GLN A 12 12.03 -16.33 -18.69
N GLN A 13 12.01 -15.87 -19.94
CA GLN A 13 11.86 -14.45 -20.27
C GLN A 13 10.40 -13.96 -20.22
N MET A 14 9.43 -14.87 -20.09
CA MET A 14 8.02 -14.50 -20.00
C MET A 14 7.61 -14.24 -18.55
N GLU A 15 6.64 -13.36 -18.37
CA GLU A 15 5.94 -13.19 -17.09
C GLU A 15 5.33 -14.52 -16.62
N HIS A 16 5.35 -14.73 -15.30
CA HIS A 16 4.75 -15.89 -14.65
C HIS A 16 3.24 -15.99 -14.95
N GLY A 17 2.67 -17.17 -14.77
CA GLY A 17 1.25 -17.45 -14.98
C GLY A 17 0.91 -17.75 -16.43
N ALA A 18 -0.18 -17.18 -16.95
CA ALA A 18 -0.78 -17.60 -18.22
C ALA A 18 0.17 -17.55 -19.45
N PRO A 19 1.03 -16.53 -19.63
CA PRO A 19 2.01 -16.49 -20.73
C PRO A 19 2.99 -17.66 -20.66
N ARG A 20 3.62 -17.87 -19.51
CA ARG A 20 4.61 -18.93 -19.31
C ARG A 20 4.01 -20.32 -19.38
N LEU A 21 2.80 -20.54 -18.83
CA LEU A 21 2.08 -21.83 -18.96
C LEU A 21 1.88 -22.23 -20.43
N ARG A 22 1.53 -21.29 -21.31
CA ARG A 22 1.38 -21.56 -22.76
C ARG A 22 2.72 -21.91 -23.41
N ALA A 23 3.80 -21.26 -23.01
CA ALA A 23 5.13 -21.55 -23.54
C ALA A 23 5.66 -22.92 -23.07
N ILE A 24 5.44 -23.28 -21.80
CA ILE A 24 5.78 -24.62 -21.30
C ILE A 24 4.96 -25.69 -22.02
N LYS A 25 3.66 -25.47 -22.29
CA LYS A 25 2.84 -26.39 -23.11
C LYS A 25 3.41 -26.59 -24.52
N THR A 26 3.97 -25.53 -25.12
CA THR A 26 4.66 -25.62 -26.41
C THR A 26 5.94 -26.45 -26.31
N ALA A 27 6.71 -26.27 -25.23
CA ALA A 27 7.91 -27.05 -24.96
C ALA A 27 7.60 -28.55 -24.77
N ILE A 28 6.52 -28.87 -24.06
CA ILE A 28 5.99 -30.24 -23.92
C ILE A 28 5.69 -30.85 -25.29
N GLN A 29 4.94 -30.13 -26.14
CA GLN A 29 4.61 -30.62 -27.48
C GLN A 29 5.87 -30.90 -28.31
N ALA A 30 6.86 -30.00 -28.26
CA ALA A 30 8.12 -30.19 -28.98
C ALA A 30 8.92 -31.40 -28.49
N ALA A 31 8.95 -31.64 -27.17
CA ALA A 31 9.59 -32.81 -26.59
C ALA A 31 8.86 -34.10 -26.98
N ASP A 32 7.53 -34.09 -27.00
CA ASP A 32 6.70 -35.22 -27.41
C ASP A 32 6.89 -35.58 -28.89
N GLU A 33 6.95 -34.58 -29.76
CA GLU A 33 7.24 -34.76 -31.20
C GLU A 33 8.65 -35.30 -31.44
N ALA A 34 9.62 -34.84 -30.65
CA ALA A 34 11.00 -35.32 -30.69
C ALA A 34 11.19 -36.71 -30.07
N LYS A 35 10.22 -37.18 -29.26
CA LYS A 35 10.30 -38.40 -28.44
C LYS A 35 11.52 -38.37 -27.51
N ASP A 36 11.77 -37.22 -26.91
CA ASP A 36 12.87 -37.02 -25.97
C ASP A 36 12.36 -37.28 -24.54
N THR A 37 12.48 -38.54 -24.09
CA THR A 37 11.87 -39.04 -22.85
C THR A 37 12.18 -38.18 -21.62
N GLU A 38 13.41 -37.69 -21.50
CA GLU A 38 13.86 -36.81 -20.40
C GLU A 38 13.04 -35.53 -20.36
N TRP A 39 12.94 -34.84 -21.50
CA TRP A 39 12.26 -33.55 -21.57
C TRP A 39 10.74 -33.67 -21.66
N GLN A 40 10.22 -34.80 -22.14
CA GLN A 40 8.80 -35.13 -22.00
C GLN A 40 8.38 -35.17 -20.53
N PHE A 41 9.25 -35.68 -19.65
CA PHE A 41 9.04 -35.71 -18.20
C PHE A 41 9.30 -34.34 -17.56
N ARG A 42 10.49 -33.76 -17.73
CA ARG A 42 10.91 -32.53 -17.03
C ARG A 42 10.04 -31.32 -17.38
N PHE A 43 9.56 -31.18 -18.62
CA PHE A 43 8.66 -30.06 -18.94
C PHE A 43 7.27 -30.20 -18.31
N ARG A 44 6.76 -31.43 -18.12
CA ARG A 44 5.50 -31.64 -17.40
C ARG A 44 5.64 -31.30 -15.92
N HIS A 45 6.77 -31.62 -15.29
CA HIS A 45 7.09 -31.15 -13.93
C HIS A 45 7.08 -29.61 -13.85
N ARG A 46 7.71 -28.93 -14.81
CA ARG A 46 7.74 -27.46 -14.84
C ARG A 46 6.35 -26.85 -15.04
N LEU A 47 5.51 -27.45 -15.88
CA LEU A 47 4.11 -27.02 -16.04
C LEU A 47 3.35 -27.15 -14.73
N LEU A 48 3.56 -28.26 -14.02
CA LEU A 48 2.92 -28.53 -12.74
C LEU A 48 3.31 -27.49 -11.69
N ASN A 49 4.60 -27.15 -11.57
CA ASN A 49 5.05 -26.11 -10.65
C ASN A 49 4.47 -24.74 -11.00
N GLU A 50 4.60 -24.31 -12.27
CA GLU A 50 4.05 -23.02 -12.72
C GLU A 50 2.54 -22.95 -12.50
N SER A 51 1.81 -24.04 -12.76
CA SER A 51 0.36 -24.09 -12.53
C SER A 51 0.01 -24.05 -11.04
N THR A 52 0.88 -24.53 -10.17
CA THR A 52 0.61 -24.63 -8.72
C THR A 52 0.85 -23.30 -8.01
N PHE A 53 1.89 -22.57 -8.38
CA PHE A 53 2.33 -21.37 -7.65
C PHE A 53 2.00 -20.05 -8.34
N GLU A 54 1.46 -20.07 -9.56
CA GLU A 54 1.25 -18.85 -10.36
C GLU A 54 -0.12 -18.86 -11.08
N SER A 55 -1.02 -19.77 -10.69
CA SER A 55 -2.31 -19.99 -11.36
C SER A 55 -3.29 -20.80 -10.50
N ASP A 56 -4.32 -21.36 -11.12
CA ASP A 56 -5.44 -22.06 -10.45
C ASP A 56 -5.26 -23.59 -10.34
N VAL A 57 -4.03 -24.10 -10.48
CA VAL A 57 -3.68 -25.51 -10.20
C VAL A 57 -4.27 -26.56 -11.17
N VAL A 58 -5.21 -26.19 -12.04
CA VAL A 58 -5.92 -27.15 -12.91
C VAL A 58 -4.98 -27.85 -13.88
N ASP A 59 -4.07 -27.11 -14.52
CA ASP A 59 -3.14 -27.70 -15.49
C ASP A 59 -2.18 -28.70 -14.82
N ALA A 60 -1.79 -28.45 -13.57
CA ALA A 60 -1.03 -29.36 -12.72
C ALA A 60 -1.74 -30.71 -12.54
N LEU A 61 -3.02 -30.71 -12.17
CA LEU A 61 -3.79 -31.94 -11.98
C LEU A 61 -4.02 -32.72 -13.28
N VAL A 62 -4.23 -32.00 -14.38
CA VAL A 62 -4.48 -32.61 -15.70
C VAL A 62 -3.23 -33.29 -16.24
N ILE A 63 -2.05 -32.67 -16.09
CA ILE A 63 -0.81 -33.19 -16.69
C ILE A 63 -0.17 -34.31 -15.87
N PHE A 64 -0.46 -34.37 -14.58
CA PHE A 64 0.24 -35.27 -13.65
C PHE A 64 0.14 -36.77 -13.99
N PRO A 65 -1.02 -37.34 -14.39
CA PRO A 65 -1.08 -38.74 -14.79
C PRO A 65 -0.17 -39.10 -15.97
N GLU A 66 0.00 -38.17 -16.93
CA GLU A 66 0.94 -38.36 -18.04
C GLU A 66 2.38 -38.37 -17.56
N MET A 67 2.73 -37.46 -16.65
CA MET A 67 4.07 -37.39 -16.06
C MET A 67 4.43 -38.70 -15.33
N ILE A 68 3.52 -39.26 -14.52
CA ILE A 68 3.73 -40.56 -13.88
C ILE A 68 3.92 -41.66 -14.94
N ALA A 69 3.07 -41.71 -15.96
CA ALA A 69 3.12 -42.76 -16.97
C ALA A 69 4.44 -42.76 -17.76
N ILE A 70 4.97 -41.58 -18.07
CA ILE A 70 6.27 -41.43 -18.74
C ILE A 70 7.40 -41.92 -17.83
N TYR A 71 7.40 -41.52 -16.56
CA TYR A 71 8.40 -41.94 -15.59
C TYR A 71 8.38 -43.45 -15.34
N ASP A 72 7.20 -44.02 -15.09
CA ASP A 72 7.05 -45.45 -14.78
C ASP A 72 7.40 -46.35 -15.98
N ALA A 73 7.31 -45.83 -17.20
CA ALA A 73 7.65 -46.56 -18.43
C ALA A 73 9.15 -46.51 -18.81
N SER A 74 9.96 -45.69 -18.14
CA SER A 74 11.36 -45.46 -18.48
C SER A 74 12.31 -45.82 -17.33
N GLU A 75 13.09 -46.89 -17.50
CA GLU A 75 14.16 -47.25 -16.56
C GLU A 75 15.23 -46.14 -16.49
N GLU A 76 15.52 -45.46 -17.60
CA GLU A 76 16.49 -44.35 -17.66
C GLU A 76 16.07 -43.17 -16.79
N LEU A 77 14.78 -42.82 -16.76
CA LEU A 77 14.28 -41.76 -15.87
C LEU A 77 14.34 -42.18 -14.40
N GLN A 78 14.14 -43.46 -14.12
CA GLN A 78 14.16 -44.03 -12.76
C GLN A 78 15.56 -44.14 -12.19
N GLU A 79 16.59 -44.23 -13.03
CA GLU A 79 18.00 -44.24 -12.62
C GLU A 79 18.52 -42.85 -12.19
N ASP A 80 17.86 -41.76 -12.60
CA ASP A 80 18.23 -40.39 -12.22
C ASP A 80 17.54 -39.94 -10.90
N PRO A 81 18.31 -39.70 -9.82
CA PRO A 81 17.76 -39.23 -8.54
C PRO A 81 17.03 -37.89 -8.64
N GLU A 82 17.42 -37.00 -9.56
CA GLU A 82 16.73 -35.71 -9.75
C GLU A 82 15.31 -35.94 -10.26
N ASN A 83 15.14 -36.82 -11.25
CA ASN A 83 13.84 -37.13 -11.80
C ASN A 83 12.94 -37.83 -10.77
N GLN A 84 13.52 -38.71 -9.93
CA GLN A 84 12.82 -39.30 -8.80
C GLN A 84 12.31 -38.23 -7.83
N GLU A 85 13.17 -37.28 -7.45
CA GLU A 85 12.79 -36.18 -6.55
C GLU A 85 11.71 -35.27 -7.16
N MET A 86 11.83 -34.89 -8.43
CA MET A 86 10.82 -34.11 -9.17
C MET A 86 9.45 -34.79 -9.19
N LEU A 87 9.42 -36.12 -9.40
CA LEU A 87 8.19 -36.90 -9.36
C LEU A 87 7.57 -36.86 -7.97
N MET A 88 8.37 -37.09 -6.92
CA MET A 88 7.87 -37.16 -5.55
C MET A 88 7.35 -35.80 -5.05
N TRP A 89 8.01 -34.69 -5.41
CA TRP A 89 7.49 -33.34 -5.17
C TRP A 89 6.17 -33.10 -5.92
N SER A 90 6.10 -33.47 -7.20
CA SER A 90 4.87 -33.34 -7.98
C SER A 90 3.72 -34.15 -7.38
N PHE A 91 4.00 -35.35 -6.86
CA PHE A 91 3.02 -36.21 -6.20
C PHE A 91 2.46 -35.57 -4.93
N LYS A 92 3.34 -34.99 -4.10
CA LYS A 92 2.97 -34.26 -2.89
C LYS A 92 2.04 -33.09 -3.21
N LEU A 93 2.44 -32.23 -4.15
CA LEU A 93 1.64 -31.07 -4.56
C LEU A 93 0.27 -31.51 -5.10
N VAL A 94 0.22 -32.55 -5.92
CA VAL A 94 -1.05 -33.05 -6.48
C VAL A 94 -1.98 -33.63 -5.42
N ILE A 95 -1.46 -34.29 -4.38
CA ILE A 95 -2.30 -34.77 -3.27
C ILE A 95 -2.98 -33.61 -2.55
N GLU A 96 -2.21 -32.56 -2.24
CA GLU A 96 -2.72 -31.35 -1.60
C GLU A 96 -3.76 -30.67 -2.51
N ASN A 97 -3.37 -30.40 -3.74
CA ASN A 97 -4.17 -29.70 -4.74
C ASN A 97 -5.45 -30.44 -5.16
N ALA A 98 -5.46 -31.78 -5.12
CA ALA A 98 -6.65 -32.56 -5.46
C ALA A 98 -7.81 -32.31 -4.48
N LEU A 99 -7.50 -31.88 -3.24
CA LEU A 99 -8.51 -31.57 -2.22
C LEU A 99 -9.38 -30.38 -2.62
N ASP A 100 -8.89 -29.50 -3.48
CA ASP A 100 -9.57 -28.30 -3.96
C ASP A 100 -10.66 -28.56 -5.01
N PHE A 101 -10.85 -29.81 -5.43
CA PHE A 101 -11.79 -30.15 -6.49
C PHE A 101 -12.84 -31.13 -6.01
N HIS A 102 -14.07 -30.64 -5.82
CA HIS A 102 -15.20 -31.48 -5.39
C HIS A 102 -15.50 -32.66 -6.34
N HIS A 103 -15.04 -32.62 -7.61
CA HIS A 103 -15.20 -33.71 -8.57
C HIS A 103 -14.26 -34.88 -8.34
N ILE A 104 -13.14 -34.69 -7.64
CA ILE A 104 -12.20 -35.77 -7.31
C ILE A 104 -12.71 -36.45 -6.04
N PRO A 105 -13.19 -37.70 -6.08
CA PRO A 105 -13.73 -38.38 -4.90
C PRO A 105 -12.66 -38.60 -3.84
N LEU A 106 -13.04 -38.61 -2.55
CA LEU A 106 -12.10 -38.86 -1.46
C LEU A 106 -11.41 -40.23 -1.59
N GLU A 107 -12.10 -41.24 -2.13
CA GLU A 107 -11.51 -42.55 -2.40
C GLU A 107 -10.32 -42.44 -3.36
N LYS A 108 -10.41 -41.56 -4.36
CA LYS A 108 -9.33 -41.34 -5.31
C LYS A 108 -8.14 -40.62 -4.68
N ILE A 109 -8.39 -39.70 -3.76
CA ILE A 109 -7.35 -39.01 -2.99
C ILE A 109 -6.64 -40.01 -2.06
N GLU A 110 -7.39 -40.91 -1.42
CA GLU A 110 -6.82 -41.99 -0.62
C GLU A 110 -5.97 -42.99 -1.45
N GLU A 111 -6.36 -43.27 -2.70
CA GLU A 111 -5.51 -44.02 -3.64
C GLU A 111 -4.17 -43.31 -3.91
N PHE A 112 -4.19 -41.98 -4.08
CA PHE A 112 -2.95 -41.21 -4.23
C PHE A 112 -2.10 -41.24 -2.96
N PHE A 113 -2.70 -41.12 -1.77
CA PHE A 113 -1.97 -41.29 -0.51
C PHE A 113 -1.31 -42.67 -0.39
N ALA A 114 -2.03 -43.74 -0.76
CA ALA A 114 -1.50 -45.10 -0.71
C ALA A 114 -0.32 -45.28 -1.67
N GLU A 115 -0.44 -44.78 -2.89
CA GLU A 115 0.63 -44.85 -3.90
C GLU A 115 1.84 -43.99 -3.51
N TYR A 116 1.62 -42.78 -2.99
CA TYR A 116 2.69 -41.93 -2.46
C TYR A 116 3.43 -42.62 -1.33
N SER A 117 2.70 -43.20 -0.36
CA SER A 117 3.30 -43.96 0.75
C SER A 117 4.15 -45.14 0.26
N ARG A 118 3.65 -45.88 -0.73
CA ARG A 118 4.38 -46.99 -1.36
C ARG A 118 5.68 -46.50 -2.03
N ARG A 119 5.64 -45.37 -2.74
CA ARG A 119 6.82 -44.78 -3.40
C ARG A 119 7.83 -44.23 -2.41
N LEU A 120 7.38 -43.58 -1.33
CA LEU A 120 8.27 -43.17 -0.23
C LEU A 120 9.06 -44.38 0.32
N GLU A 121 8.38 -45.49 0.60
CA GLU A 121 9.02 -46.72 1.08
C GLU A 121 9.98 -47.32 0.04
N THR A 122 9.58 -47.32 -1.24
CA THR A 122 10.38 -47.88 -2.35
C THR A 122 11.68 -47.09 -2.56
N TYR A 123 11.61 -45.76 -2.49
CA TYR A 123 12.73 -44.86 -2.72
C TYR A 123 13.52 -44.51 -1.45
N GLY A 124 13.08 -45.01 -0.28
CA GLY A 124 13.76 -44.80 0.99
C GLY A 124 13.59 -43.40 1.58
N TYR A 125 12.52 -42.69 1.21
CA TYR A 125 12.15 -41.42 1.84
C TYR A 125 11.44 -41.63 3.18
N SER A 126 11.52 -40.60 4.03
CA SER A 126 10.85 -40.50 5.31
C SER A 126 9.32 -40.46 5.15
N LYS A 127 8.58 -40.97 6.14
CA LYS A 127 7.11 -40.82 6.21
C LYS A 127 6.68 -39.42 6.66
N ARG A 128 7.62 -38.51 6.93
CA ARG A 128 7.36 -37.13 7.36
C ARG A 128 6.31 -36.43 6.50
N THR A 129 6.55 -36.36 5.19
CA THR A 129 5.67 -35.61 4.27
C THR A 129 4.30 -36.26 4.11
N TYR A 130 4.23 -37.60 4.17
CA TYR A 130 2.96 -38.30 4.22
C TYR A 130 2.12 -37.87 5.43
N LEU A 131 2.71 -37.86 6.63
CA LEU A 131 2.01 -37.44 7.86
C LEU A 131 1.59 -35.97 7.80
N TYR A 132 2.47 -35.08 7.31
CA TYR A 132 2.16 -33.68 7.09
C TYR A 132 0.94 -33.49 6.16
N LEU A 133 0.94 -34.16 4.99
CA LEU A 133 -0.19 -34.09 4.05
C LEU A 133 -1.49 -34.65 4.64
N ARG A 134 -1.45 -35.60 5.58
CA ARG A 134 -2.66 -36.06 6.29
C ARG A 134 -3.27 -34.95 7.15
N GLU A 135 -2.43 -34.14 7.80
CA GLU A 135 -2.87 -32.98 8.59
C GLU A 135 -3.45 -31.87 7.69
N VAL A 136 -2.82 -31.61 6.53
CA VAL A 136 -3.37 -30.68 5.53
C VAL A 136 -4.73 -31.19 5.03
N ALA A 137 -4.83 -32.46 4.66
CA ALA A 137 -6.08 -33.06 4.18
C ALA A 137 -7.22 -32.99 5.20
N SER A 138 -6.95 -33.21 6.48
CA SER A 138 -7.98 -33.11 7.52
C SER A 138 -8.51 -31.69 7.67
N ARG A 139 -7.64 -30.67 7.58
CA ARG A 139 -8.05 -29.25 7.60
C ARG A 139 -8.87 -28.86 6.37
N PHE A 140 -8.44 -29.27 5.18
CA PHE A 140 -9.13 -28.93 3.93
C PHE A 140 -10.49 -29.59 3.79
N THR A 141 -10.64 -30.82 4.31
CA THR A 141 -11.90 -31.57 4.24
C THR A 141 -12.86 -31.28 5.38
N GLY A 142 -12.39 -30.67 6.48
CA GLY A 142 -13.15 -30.52 7.72
C GLY A 142 -13.22 -31.80 8.56
N ASN A 143 -12.63 -32.91 8.09
CA ASN A 143 -12.58 -34.18 8.82
C ASN A 143 -11.35 -34.20 9.74
N LEU A 144 -11.39 -33.39 10.80
CA LEU A 144 -10.28 -33.20 11.73
C LEU A 144 -9.88 -34.50 12.43
N MET A 145 -8.57 -34.75 12.49
CA MET A 145 -8.00 -35.79 13.35
C MET A 145 -8.05 -35.36 14.83
N PRO A 146 -7.87 -36.28 15.79
CA PRO A 146 -7.65 -35.89 17.19
C PRO A 146 -6.41 -34.98 17.31
N GLU A 147 -6.47 -33.94 18.14
CA GLU A 147 -5.36 -32.97 18.33
C GLU A 147 -4.01 -33.67 18.61
N SER A 148 -4.03 -34.79 19.35
CA SER A 148 -2.83 -35.59 19.67
C SER A 148 -2.12 -36.22 18.47
N GLU A 149 -2.76 -36.26 17.31
CA GLU A 149 -2.19 -36.76 16.05
C GLU A 149 -1.39 -35.71 15.29
N TYR A 150 -1.65 -34.41 15.51
CA TYR A 150 -0.96 -33.33 14.81
C TYR A 150 0.47 -33.12 15.31
N GLY A 151 1.34 -32.64 14.43
CA GLY A 151 2.76 -32.41 14.71
C GLY A 151 3.60 -33.69 14.80
N LYS A 152 3.01 -34.88 14.59
CA LYS A 152 3.76 -36.15 14.62
C LYS A 152 4.80 -36.24 13.49
N TYR A 153 4.54 -35.59 12.35
CA TYR A 153 5.48 -35.53 11.25
C TYR A 153 6.85 -34.98 11.68
N ARG A 154 6.91 -34.07 12.67
CA ARG A 154 8.18 -33.50 13.17
C ARG A 154 9.10 -34.53 13.82
N ARG A 155 8.58 -35.68 14.25
CA ARG A 155 9.35 -36.77 14.86
C ARG A 155 10.02 -37.67 13.82
N GLU A 156 9.57 -37.59 12.58
CA GLU A 156 10.16 -38.33 11.46
C GLU A 156 11.39 -37.59 10.91
N PRO A 157 12.40 -38.32 10.40
CA PRO A 157 13.60 -37.72 9.81
C PRO A 157 13.26 -36.71 8.70
N GLU A 158 14.07 -35.66 8.60
CA GLU A 158 14.02 -34.71 7.49
C GLU A 158 14.73 -35.29 6.26
N ASP A 159 14.18 -35.04 5.08
CA ASP A 159 14.75 -35.42 3.78
C ASP A 159 14.42 -34.36 2.73
N ALA A 160 14.76 -34.64 1.46
CA ALA A 160 14.60 -33.71 0.35
C ALA A 160 13.14 -33.34 0.02
N LEU A 161 12.14 -34.05 0.56
CA LEU A 161 10.72 -33.78 0.31
C LEU A 161 10.08 -32.88 1.38
N LYS A 162 10.83 -32.56 2.45
CA LYS A 162 10.40 -31.65 3.52
C LYS A 162 10.07 -30.28 2.94
N ASP A 163 8.95 -29.69 3.37
CA ASP A 163 8.69 -28.27 3.06
C ASP A 163 9.73 -27.36 3.70
N CYS A 164 9.81 -26.13 3.19
CA CYS A 164 10.65 -25.13 3.80
C CYS A 164 10.23 -24.92 5.28
N ALA A 165 11.18 -24.54 6.11
CA ALA A 165 10.93 -24.37 7.54
C ALA A 165 9.83 -23.33 7.82
N ALA A 166 9.67 -22.32 6.95
CA ALA A 166 8.62 -21.31 7.06
C ALA A 166 7.22 -21.93 6.90
N CYS A 167 7.01 -22.75 5.86
CA CYS A 167 5.72 -23.40 5.61
C CYS A 167 5.35 -24.41 6.70
N GLU A 168 6.29 -25.23 7.18
CA GLU A 168 6.01 -26.13 8.29
C GLU A 168 5.69 -25.37 9.59
N LEU A 169 6.35 -24.23 9.85
CA LEU A 169 6.07 -23.40 11.03
C LEU A 169 4.71 -22.71 10.93
N SER A 170 4.38 -22.14 9.76
CA SER A 170 3.07 -21.57 9.47
C SER A 170 1.95 -22.60 9.65
N HIS A 171 2.12 -23.82 9.13
CA HIS A 171 1.14 -24.89 9.33
C HIS A 171 0.90 -25.18 10.81
N ASP A 172 1.96 -25.28 11.63
CA ASP A 172 1.77 -25.49 13.06
C ASP A 172 1.04 -24.32 13.73
N VAL A 173 1.34 -23.07 13.37
CA VAL A 173 0.63 -21.88 13.85
C VAL A 173 -0.85 -21.99 13.52
N GLN A 174 -1.18 -22.28 12.25
CA GLN A 174 -2.56 -22.50 11.81
C GLN A 174 -3.25 -23.59 12.63
N MET A 175 -2.53 -24.68 12.95
CA MET A 175 -3.09 -25.74 13.78
C MET A 175 -3.32 -25.29 15.23
N GLN A 176 -2.41 -24.51 15.83
CA GLN A 176 -2.64 -23.95 17.16
C GLN A 176 -3.86 -23.02 17.19
N LEU A 177 -4.04 -22.18 16.17
CA LEU A 177 -5.22 -21.31 16.03
C LEU A 177 -6.51 -22.11 15.80
N LEU A 178 -6.44 -23.22 15.06
CA LEU A 178 -7.59 -24.11 14.86
C LEU A 178 -8.02 -24.78 16.18
N PHE A 179 -7.05 -25.13 17.04
CA PHE A 179 -7.30 -25.73 18.36
C PHE A 179 -7.51 -24.70 19.48
N ASP A 180 -7.70 -23.43 19.14
CA ASP A 180 -7.98 -22.38 20.12
C ASP A 180 -6.83 -22.15 21.12
N HIS A 181 -5.59 -22.21 20.63
CA HIS A 181 -4.36 -21.98 21.39
C HIS A 181 -3.57 -20.76 20.88
N PRO A 182 -4.13 -19.52 20.94
CA PRO A 182 -3.49 -18.32 20.39
C PRO A 182 -2.13 -18.03 21.04
N GLU A 183 -1.99 -18.25 22.35
CA GLU A 183 -0.73 -18.06 23.10
C GLU A 183 0.43 -18.92 22.55
N LYS A 184 0.11 -20.14 22.08
CA LYS A 184 1.12 -21.01 21.46
C LYS A 184 1.43 -20.56 20.03
N ALA A 185 0.41 -20.14 19.29
CA ALA A 185 0.57 -19.60 17.95
C ALA A 185 1.48 -18.36 17.96
N ASP A 186 1.23 -17.42 18.88
CA ASP A 186 1.99 -16.17 19.01
C ASP A 186 3.47 -16.45 19.33
N ALA A 187 3.73 -17.34 20.30
CA ALA A 187 5.08 -17.76 20.65
C ALA A 187 5.87 -18.37 19.47
N MET A 188 5.17 -18.92 18.47
CA MET A 188 5.75 -19.52 17.27
C MET A 188 5.92 -18.52 16.12
N CYS A 189 5.09 -17.48 16.03
CA CYS A 189 5.05 -16.55 14.89
C CYS A 189 6.25 -15.61 14.77
N LYS A 190 7.01 -15.40 15.86
CA LYS A 190 8.10 -14.41 15.89
C LYS A 190 9.04 -14.47 14.67
N PRO A 191 9.58 -15.64 14.25
CA PRO A 191 10.48 -15.70 13.09
C PRO A 191 9.80 -15.36 11.75
N ILE A 192 8.48 -15.57 11.65
CA ILE A 192 7.70 -15.22 10.46
C ILE A 192 7.48 -13.71 10.42
N PHE A 193 7.01 -13.12 11.52
CA PHE A 193 6.65 -11.70 11.58
C PHE A 193 7.87 -10.77 11.57
N ASP A 194 9.02 -11.20 12.07
CA ASP A 194 10.26 -10.42 11.97
C ASP A 194 11.03 -10.64 10.64
N GLY A 195 10.50 -11.50 9.76
CA GLY A 195 11.06 -11.79 8.44
C GLY A 195 12.31 -12.68 8.46
N SER A 196 12.77 -13.15 9.63
CA SER A 196 13.92 -14.07 9.73
C SER A 196 13.63 -15.43 9.09
N LEU A 197 12.36 -15.77 8.90
CA LEU A 197 11.88 -16.96 8.21
C LEU A 197 10.72 -16.60 7.27
N HIS A 198 10.98 -16.65 5.96
CA HIS A 198 10.01 -16.33 4.91
C HIS A 198 10.03 -17.35 3.78
N CYS A 199 8.95 -17.38 2.98
CA CYS A 199 8.80 -18.19 1.76
C CYS A 199 7.85 -17.44 0.80
N GLY A 200 7.62 -17.96 -0.41
CA GLY A 200 6.68 -17.37 -1.37
C GLY A 200 5.26 -17.21 -0.84
N ASN A 201 4.83 -18.06 0.10
CA ASN A 201 3.44 -18.08 0.63
C ASN A 201 3.39 -17.76 2.14
N VAL A 202 4.53 -17.36 2.73
CA VAL A 202 4.66 -17.05 4.17
C VAL A 202 5.39 -15.70 4.25
N PRO A 203 4.70 -14.64 4.71
CA PRO A 203 3.75 -14.66 5.83
C PRO A 203 2.25 -14.74 5.48
N ASP A 204 1.85 -14.77 4.21
CA ASP A 204 0.48 -14.48 3.76
C ASP A 204 -0.58 -15.38 4.39
N ASN A 205 -0.39 -16.70 4.27
CA ASN A 205 -1.30 -17.68 4.86
C ASN A 205 -1.30 -17.65 6.41
N THR A 206 -0.24 -17.11 7.03
CA THR A 206 -0.12 -16.96 8.49
C THR A 206 -0.92 -15.75 8.94
N TYR A 207 -0.84 -14.64 8.21
CA TYR A 207 -1.69 -13.47 8.42
C TYR A 207 -3.15 -13.82 8.23
N ALA A 208 -3.51 -14.50 7.14
CA ALA A 208 -4.90 -14.89 6.89
C ALA A 208 -5.46 -15.77 8.02
N ALA A 209 -4.69 -16.73 8.53
CA ALA A 209 -5.13 -17.58 9.63
C ALA A 209 -5.35 -16.81 10.95
N TRP A 210 -4.48 -15.85 11.27
CA TRP A 210 -4.67 -14.97 12.42
C TRP A 210 -5.87 -14.04 12.26
N ILE A 211 -6.05 -13.45 11.08
CA ILE A 211 -7.20 -12.59 10.80
C ILE A 211 -8.50 -13.39 10.94
N GLU A 212 -8.57 -14.61 10.39
CA GLU A 212 -9.71 -15.50 10.54
C GLU A 212 -9.96 -15.92 12.00
N TYR A 213 -8.90 -16.16 12.77
CA TYR A 213 -9.02 -16.44 14.20
C TYR A 213 -9.63 -15.24 14.94
N ASN A 214 -9.10 -14.05 14.71
CA ASN A 214 -9.55 -12.82 15.36
C ASN A 214 -10.98 -12.44 14.97
N ILE A 215 -11.36 -12.59 13.70
CA ILE A 215 -12.75 -12.39 13.24
C ILE A 215 -13.70 -13.27 14.05
N ARG A 216 -13.38 -14.56 14.26
CA ARG A 216 -14.23 -15.47 15.05
C ARG A 216 -14.40 -15.04 16.51
N HIS A 217 -13.42 -14.32 17.06
CA HIS A 217 -13.42 -13.83 18.43
C HIS A 217 -13.89 -12.37 18.57
N GLY A 218 -14.16 -11.67 17.46
CA GLY A 218 -14.52 -10.25 17.44
C GLY A 218 -13.33 -9.31 17.66
N GLU A 219 -12.10 -9.81 17.54
CA GLU A 219 -10.84 -9.10 17.81
C GLU A 219 -10.29 -8.42 16.55
N TYR A 220 -11.13 -7.66 15.84
CA TYR A 220 -10.79 -7.06 14.54
C TYR A 220 -9.60 -6.09 14.60
N ASP A 221 -9.39 -5.41 15.72
CA ASP A 221 -8.35 -4.40 15.87
C ASP A 221 -6.94 -5.01 15.79
N ASP A 222 -6.77 -6.20 16.39
CA ASP A 222 -5.51 -6.94 16.36
C ASP A 222 -5.14 -7.43 14.95
N SER A 223 -6.08 -7.38 14.00
CA SER A 223 -5.89 -7.79 12.61
C SER A 223 -5.58 -6.64 11.64
N ARG A 224 -5.65 -5.38 12.07
CA ARG A 224 -5.54 -4.21 11.16
C ARG A 224 -4.22 -4.16 10.39
N THR A 225 -3.10 -4.24 11.09
CA THR A 225 -1.76 -4.24 10.47
C THR A 225 -1.57 -5.47 9.59
N MET A 226 -1.99 -6.66 10.08
CA MET A 226 -1.90 -7.91 9.31
C MET A 226 -2.73 -7.84 8.02
N ALA A 227 -3.93 -7.24 8.05
CA ALA A 227 -4.79 -7.12 6.87
C ALA A 227 -4.20 -6.19 5.80
N LYS A 228 -3.57 -5.08 6.21
CA LYS A 228 -2.85 -4.19 5.29
C LYS A 228 -1.66 -4.90 4.63
N GLN A 229 -0.83 -5.55 5.45
CA GLN A 229 0.34 -6.29 4.98
C GLN A 229 -0.07 -7.44 4.04
N LEU A 230 -1.10 -8.19 4.41
CA LEU A 230 -1.64 -9.27 3.59
C LEU A 230 -2.13 -8.76 2.23
N TYR A 231 -2.89 -7.65 2.18
CA TYR A 231 -3.37 -7.14 0.90
C TYR A 231 -2.23 -6.68 -0.01
N ALA A 232 -1.17 -6.08 0.56
CA ALA A 232 -0.02 -5.64 -0.22
C ALA A 232 0.68 -6.81 -0.94
N ILE A 233 0.65 -8.01 -0.36
CA ILE A 233 1.30 -9.21 -0.89
C ILE A 233 0.34 -10.01 -1.79
N ALA A 234 -0.92 -10.22 -1.36
CA ALA A 234 -1.90 -11.07 -2.04
C ALA A 234 -2.56 -10.45 -3.28
N LYS A 235 -2.50 -9.12 -3.44
CA LYS A 235 -3.20 -8.43 -4.54
C LYS A 235 -2.74 -8.94 -5.91
N GLN A 236 -3.71 -9.09 -6.81
CA GLN A 236 -3.55 -9.54 -8.19
C GLN A 236 -2.99 -10.96 -8.37
N GLN A 237 -2.82 -11.75 -7.30
CA GLN A 237 -2.41 -13.14 -7.37
C GLN A 237 -3.62 -14.07 -7.36
N MET A 238 -3.69 -14.97 -8.35
CA MET A 238 -4.86 -15.85 -8.51
C MET A 238 -4.91 -16.97 -7.46
N ASP A 239 -3.75 -17.46 -7.02
CA ASP A 239 -3.60 -18.48 -5.99
C ASP A 239 -3.95 -17.96 -4.59
N ASP A 240 -3.79 -16.65 -4.34
CA ASP A 240 -4.11 -15.99 -3.06
C ASP A 240 -5.60 -15.56 -2.93
N LEU A 241 -6.50 -16.02 -3.81
CA LEU A 241 -7.93 -15.77 -3.65
C LEU A 241 -8.52 -16.17 -2.27
N PRO A 242 -8.05 -17.23 -1.57
CA PRO A 242 -8.44 -17.52 -0.19
C PRO A 242 -8.03 -16.43 0.82
N GLU A 243 -6.84 -15.86 0.67
CA GLU A 243 -6.31 -14.75 1.46
C GLU A 243 -7.12 -13.47 1.17
N ILE A 244 -7.44 -13.21 -0.10
CA ILE A 244 -8.37 -12.13 -0.50
C ILE A 244 -9.74 -12.31 0.16
N SER A 245 -10.28 -13.53 0.21
CA SER A 245 -11.54 -13.80 0.93
C SER A 245 -11.46 -13.41 2.40
N THR A 246 -10.34 -13.71 3.07
CA THR A 246 -10.12 -13.32 4.46
C THR A 246 -10.19 -11.80 4.62
N LEU A 247 -9.56 -11.06 3.69
CA LEU A 247 -9.63 -9.59 3.67
C LEU A 247 -11.04 -9.07 3.40
N LEU A 248 -11.78 -9.66 2.46
CA LEU A 248 -13.17 -9.28 2.20
C LEU A 248 -14.05 -9.45 3.43
N ARG A 249 -13.87 -10.54 4.19
CA ARG A 249 -14.58 -10.78 5.47
C ARG A 249 -14.17 -9.80 6.56
N TYR A 250 -12.88 -9.50 6.67
CA TYR A 250 -12.37 -8.49 7.60
C TYR A 250 -12.98 -7.11 7.32
N TYR A 251 -12.86 -6.64 6.07
CA TYR A 251 -13.35 -5.34 5.65
C TYR A 251 -14.87 -5.25 5.55
N ALA A 252 -15.59 -6.38 5.46
CA ALA A 252 -17.04 -6.42 5.65
C ALA A 252 -17.47 -5.89 7.03
N ALA A 253 -16.64 -6.04 8.06
CA ALA A 253 -16.92 -5.53 9.40
C ALA A 253 -16.34 -4.12 9.63
N VAL A 254 -15.10 -3.88 9.17
CA VAL A 254 -14.35 -2.66 9.57
C VAL A 254 -14.38 -1.52 8.55
N SER A 255 -14.50 -1.80 7.24
CA SER A 255 -14.52 -0.75 6.20
C SER A 255 -15.06 -1.28 4.87
N HIS A 256 -16.34 -1.02 4.59
CA HIS A 256 -16.98 -1.42 3.32
C HIS A 256 -16.28 -0.82 2.09
N HIS A 257 -15.73 0.39 2.19
CA HIS A 257 -15.01 1.03 1.09
C HIS A 257 -13.79 0.19 0.67
N MET A 258 -12.92 -0.16 1.62
CA MET A 258 -11.77 -1.03 1.36
C MET A 258 -12.21 -2.40 0.84
N GLY A 259 -13.27 -2.97 1.42
CA GLY A 259 -13.84 -4.23 0.94
C GLY A 259 -14.28 -4.17 -0.53
N THR A 260 -14.99 -3.11 -0.95
CA THR A 260 -15.41 -2.93 -2.36
C THR A 260 -14.24 -2.72 -3.30
N LEU A 261 -13.19 -2.04 -2.82
CA LEU A 261 -11.98 -1.81 -3.58
C LEU A 261 -11.27 -3.13 -3.89
N ILE A 262 -10.98 -3.91 -2.85
CA ILE A 262 -10.36 -5.24 -2.98
C ILE A 262 -11.22 -6.13 -3.88
N PHE A 263 -12.54 -6.17 -3.63
CA PHE A 263 -13.47 -6.93 -4.45
C PHE A 263 -13.36 -6.59 -5.94
N ARG A 264 -13.34 -5.29 -6.29
CA ARG A 264 -13.25 -4.81 -7.67
C ARG A 264 -11.93 -5.22 -8.32
N HIS A 265 -10.82 -5.09 -7.59
CA HIS A 265 -9.48 -5.41 -8.10
C HIS A 265 -9.31 -6.90 -8.36
N GLU A 266 -9.89 -7.75 -7.51
CA GLU A 266 -9.69 -9.20 -7.55
C GLU A 266 -10.79 -9.98 -8.30
N LEU A 267 -11.88 -9.31 -8.67
CA LEU A 267 -12.94 -9.93 -9.47
C LEU A 267 -12.45 -10.55 -10.80
N PRO A 268 -11.50 -9.97 -11.57
CA PRO A 268 -10.91 -10.63 -12.74
C PRO A 268 -10.30 -11.99 -12.42
N ASN A 269 -9.57 -12.11 -11.29
CA ASN A 269 -8.98 -13.37 -10.85
C ASN A 269 -10.07 -14.40 -10.53
N PHE A 270 -11.14 -13.99 -9.83
CA PHE A 270 -12.30 -14.86 -9.59
C PHE A 270 -12.98 -15.33 -10.89
N ILE A 271 -13.14 -14.45 -11.88
CA ILE A 271 -13.77 -14.81 -13.17
C ILE A 271 -12.93 -15.85 -13.91
N ALA A 272 -11.61 -15.68 -13.95
CA ALA A 272 -10.69 -16.57 -14.64
C ALA A 272 -10.41 -17.89 -13.90
N CYS A 273 -10.55 -17.91 -12.57
CA CYS A 273 -10.19 -19.05 -11.72
C CYS A 273 -11.09 -20.28 -11.96
N ARG A 274 -10.48 -21.43 -12.22
CA ARG A 274 -11.13 -22.74 -12.36
C ARG A 274 -11.06 -23.59 -11.08
N ASN A 275 -10.26 -23.22 -10.09
CA ASN A 275 -10.14 -23.93 -8.81
C ASN A 275 -11.44 -23.79 -8.00
N HIS A 276 -12.10 -24.90 -7.68
CA HIS A 276 -13.41 -24.86 -7.02
C HIS A 276 -13.34 -24.34 -5.57
N ARG A 277 -12.26 -24.62 -4.83
CA ARG A 277 -12.10 -24.13 -3.47
C ARG A 277 -11.81 -22.63 -3.46
N SER A 278 -10.88 -22.15 -4.28
CA SER A 278 -10.57 -20.70 -4.36
C SER A 278 -11.78 -19.89 -4.78
N ARG A 279 -12.57 -20.38 -5.75
CA ARG A 279 -13.87 -19.78 -6.12
C ARG A 279 -14.85 -19.75 -4.95
N PHE A 280 -14.96 -20.84 -4.20
CA PHE A 280 -15.82 -20.90 -3.01
C PHE A 280 -15.40 -19.86 -1.98
N MET A 281 -14.11 -19.79 -1.63
CA MET A 281 -13.58 -18.85 -0.64
C MET A 281 -13.90 -17.40 -1.07
N PHE A 282 -13.48 -17.00 -2.28
CA PHE A 282 -13.75 -15.64 -2.77
C PHE A 282 -15.24 -15.30 -2.75
N ALA A 283 -16.10 -16.20 -3.23
CA ALA A 283 -17.54 -15.98 -3.24
C ALA A 283 -18.11 -15.87 -1.82
N ALA A 284 -17.64 -16.66 -0.86
CA ALA A 284 -18.05 -16.56 0.54
C ALA A 284 -17.63 -15.22 1.17
N GLY A 285 -16.40 -14.75 0.90
CA GLY A 285 -15.94 -13.44 1.34
C GLY A 285 -16.73 -12.28 0.74
N ALA A 286 -16.95 -12.31 -0.58
CA ALA A 286 -17.76 -11.32 -1.29
C ALA A 286 -19.22 -11.30 -0.79
N TYR A 287 -19.80 -12.48 -0.55
CA TYR A 287 -21.12 -12.58 0.06
C TYR A 287 -21.17 -11.87 1.42
N GLN A 288 -20.20 -12.10 2.31
CA GLN A 288 -20.16 -11.46 3.62
C GLN A 288 -20.00 -9.93 3.49
N LEU A 289 -19.16 -9.45 2.57
CA LEU A 289 -19.02 -8.03 2.26
C LEU A 289 -20.37 -7.38 1.89
N PHE A 290 -21.05 -7.90 0.88
CA PHE A 290 -22.33 -7.33 0.43
C PHE A 290 -23.49 -7.60 1.40
N ARG A 291 -23.39 -8.63 2.26
CA ARG A 291 -24.37 -8.89 3.33
C ARG A 291 -24.32 -7.83 4.42
N GLN A 292 -23.15 -7.30 4.77
CA GLN A 292 -22.97 -6.31 5.85
C GLN A 292 -23.16 -4.86 5.39
N MET A 293 -23.16 -4.63 4.09
CA MET A 293 -23.39 -3.30 3.51
C MET A 293 -24.77 -2.74 3.85
N LYS A 294 -24.77 -1.44 4.19
CA LYS A 294 -25.97 -0.67 4.50
C LYS A 294 -26.54 0.05 3.27
N ASP A 295 -25.70 0.35 2.29
CA ASP A 295 -26.11 1.01 1.05
C ASP A 295 -26.86 0.02 0.15
N ASP A 296 -28.03 0.42 -0.34
CA ASP A 296 -28.86 -0.42 -1.21
C ASP A 296 -28.23 -0.63 -2.60
N SER A 297 -27.37 0.30 -3.03
CA SER A 297 -26.73 0.27 -4.35
C SER A 297 -25.33 0.87 -4.35
N LEU A 298 -24.51 0.43 -5.29
CA LEU A 298 -23.12 0.85 -5.48
C LEU A 298 -22.84 1.16 -6.94
N VAL A 299 -21.82 1.99 -7.18
CA VAL A 299 -21.25 2.22 -8.51
C VAL A 299 -19.88 1.55 -8.57
N LEU A 300 -19.73 0.53 -9.41
CA LEU A 300 -18.50 -0.26 -9.54
C LEU A 300 -18.19 -0.51 -11.01
N ILE A 301 -16.94 -0.28 -11.44
CA ILE A 301 -16.52 -0.77 -12.76
C ILE A 301 -16.06 -2.20 -12.60
N LEU A 302 -16.89 -3.13 -13.07
CA LEU A 302 -16.60 -4.56 -13.08
C LEU A 302 -16.26 -5.03 -14.50
N PRO A 303 -15.49 -6.12 -14.66
CA PRO A 303 -15.16 -6.68 -15.97
C PRO A 303 -16.39 -7.02 -16.81
N THR A 304 -16.33 -6.80 -18.13
CA THR A 304 -17.46 -7.01 -19.05
C THR A 304 -17.89 -8.48 -19.19
N ASP A 305 -17.00 -9.40 -18.82
CA ASP A 305 -17.22 -10.84 -18.76
C ASP A 305 -17.78 -11.31 -17.40
N PHE A 306 -17.97 -10.39 -16.44
CA PHE A 306 -18.68 -10.69 -15.21
C PHE A 306 -20.17 -10.96 -15.48
N ALA A 307 -20.73 -11.99 -14.85
CA ALA A 307 -22.10 -12.43 -15.08
C ALA A 307 -23.17 -11.36 -14.78
N LEU A 308 -22.90 -10.46 -13.82
CA LEU A 308 -23.79 -9.34 -13.49
C LEU A 308 -23.34 -8.03 -14.12
N TYR A 309 -22.40 -8.02 -15.08
CA TYR A 309 -21.93 -6.78 -15.70
C TYR A 309 -23.09 -5.90 -16.20
N ARG A 310 -23.01 -4.60 -15.92
CA ARG A 310 -23.97 -3.60 -16.40
C ARG A 310 -23.21 -2.46 -17.05
N GLU A 311 -23.66 -2.06 -18.23
CA GLU A 311 -23.11 -0.90 -18.95
C GLU A 311 -23.31 0.42 -18.17
N ASP A 312 -24.31 0.48 -17.28
CA ASP A 312 -24.54 1.63 -16.41
C ASP A 312 -23.68 1.60 -15.13
N PHE A 313 -22.98 0.49 -14.85
CA PHE A 313 -22.15 0.28 -13.65
C PHE A 313 -22.87 0.45 -12.31
N HIS A 314 -24.21 0.48 -12.28
CA HIS A 314 -24.98 0.60 -11.05
C HIS A 314 -25.48 -0.78 -10.62
N TYR A 315 -25.04 -1.22 -9.45
CA TYR A 315 -25.34 -2.55 -8.93
C TYR A 315 -26.21 -2.43 -7.68
N GLN A 316 -27.25 -3.25 -7.59
CA GLN A 316 -27.95 -3.43 -6.33
C GLN A 316 -27.08 -4.30 -5.43
N THR A 317 -26.84 -3.85 -4.19
CA THR A 317 -26.03 -4.59 -3.20
C THR A 317 -26.63 -5.98 -2.97
N SER A 318 -27.96 -6.08 -2.98
CA SER A 318 -28.68 -7.36 -2.86
C SER A 318 -28.43 -8.32 -4.03
N GLU A 319 -28.33 -7.83 -5.27
CA GLU A 319 -28.04 -8.68 -6.44
C GLU A 319 -26.62 -9.26 -6.37
N LEU A 320 -25.64 -8.44 -5.99
CA LEU A 320 -24.26 -8.91 -5.76
C LEU A 320 -24.21 -9.94 -4.63
N ARG A 321 -24.83 -9.64 -3.49
CA ARG A 321 -24.93 -10.56 -2.34
C ARG A 321 -25.51 -11.91 -2.76
N ASP A 322 -26.65 -11.91 -3.45
CA ASP A 322 -27.38 -13.13 -3.81
C ASP A 322 -26.61 -13.97 -4.84
N TYR A 323 -25.94 -13.32 -5.80
CA TYR A 323 -25.07 -14.01 -6.76
C TYR A 323 -23.92 -14.74 -6.08
N PHE A 324 -23.17 -14.05 -5.21
CA PHE A 324 -22.03 -14.67 -4.52
C PHE A 324 -22.48 -15.70 -3.48
N TYR A 325 -23.65 -15.50 -2.85
CA TYR A 325 -24.24 -16.52 -1.98
C TYR A 325 -24.54 -17.81 -2.73
N GLU A 326 -25.23 -17.76 -3.88
CA GLU A 326 -25.60 -18.98 -4.62
C GLU A 326 -24.38 -19.68 -5.24
N GLU A 327 -23.36 -18.93 -5.69
CA GLU A 327 -22.08 -19.52 -6.13
C GLU A 327 -21.40 -20.28 -4.97
N ALA A 328 -21.22 -19.61 -3.82
CA ALA A 328 -20.57 -20.21 -2.66
C ALA A 328 -21.36 -21.40 -2.12
N LYS A 329 -22.69 -21.29 -2.00
CA LYS A 329 -23.57 -22.35 -1.53
C LYS A 329 -23.52 -23.58 -2.44
N THR A 330 -23.57 -23.38 -3.76
CA THR A 330 -23.49 -24.49 -4.72
C THR A 330 -22.18 -25.26 -4.59
N LEU A 331 -21.06 -24.57 -4.36
CA LEU A 331 -19.76 -25.21 -4.16
C LEU A 331 -19.67 -25.88 -2.78
N ALA A 332 -20.14 -25.22 -1.72
CA ALA A 332 -20.20 -25.76 -0.37
C ALA A 332 -20.94 -27.11 -0.32
N GLU A 333 -22.16 -27.16 -0.84
CA GLU A 333 -22.98 -28.38 -0.86
C GLU A 333 -22.28 -29.55 -1.57
N LYS A 334 -21.51 -29.28 -2.63
CA LYS A 334 -20.77 -30.33 -3.36
C LYS A 334 -19.56 -30.83 -2.59
N PHE A 335 -18.81 -29.93 -1.93
CA PHE A 335 -17.68 -30.34 -1.08
C PHE A 335 -18.16 -31.10 0.15
N ASP A 336 -19.21 -30.62 0.80
CA ASP A 336 -19.84 -31.24 1.96
C ASP A 336 -20.36 -32.64 1.62
N ALA A 337 -21.01 -32.80 0.45
CA ALA A 337 -21.42 -34.10 -0.05
C ALA A 337 -20.24 -35.04 -0.33
N ARG A 338 -19.14 -34.53 -0.91
CA ARG A 338 -17.90 -35.32 -1.12
C ARG A 338 -17.28 -35.75 0.21
N ASN A 339 -17.24 -34.85 1.19
CA ASN A 339 -16.51 -35.04 2.44
C ASN A 339 -17.34 -35.72 3.53
N GLY A 340 -18.67 -35.77 3.38
CA GLY A 340 -19.60 -36.38 4.34
C GLY A 340 -19.85 -35.54 5.59
N ASN A 341 -19.74 -34.20 5.49
CA ASN A 341 -19.91 -33.27 6.61
C ASN A 341 -20.64 -31.98 6.15
N THR A 342 -20.67 -30.93 6.98
CA THR A 342 -21.27 -29.61 6.68
C THR A 342 -20.24 -28.48 6.72
N TYR A 343 -18.96 -28.80 6.66
CA TYR A 343 -17.87 -27.89 7.00
C TYR A 343 -17.87 -26.60 6.16
N MET A 344 -18.08 -26.72 4.85
CA MET A 344 -18.11 -25.56 3.96
C MET A 344 -19.40 -24.75 4.12
N THR A 345 -20.53 -25.43 4.34
CA THR A 345 -21.80 -24.77 4.63
C THR A 345 -21.74 -23.98 5.95
N ASP A 346 -21.14 -24.55 6.99
CA ASP A 346 -20.97 -23.92 8.29
C ASP A 346 -20.06 -22.68 8.17
N TYR A 347 -18.99 -22.76 7.36
CA TYR A 347 -18.15 -21.59 7.03
C TYR A 347 -18.94 -20.48 6.34
N LEU A 348 -19.76 -20.81 5.33
CA LEU A 348 -20.58 -19.83 4.61
C LEU A 348 -21.64 -19.16 5.50
N GLN A 349 -22.21 -19.93 6.45
CA GLN A 349 -23.26 -19.46 7.36
C GLN A 349 -22.73 -18.72 8.59
N ALA A 350 -21.42 -18.75 8.84
CA ALA A 350 -20.81 -18.07 9.98
C ALA A 350 -21.21 -16.58 10.01
N GLU A 351 -21.67 -16.14 11.18
CA GLU A 351 -21.96 -14.74 11.43
C GLU A 351 -20.68 -14.02 11.85
N LEU A 352 -20.47 -12.82 11.32
CA LEU A 352 -19.40 -11.94 11.77
C LEU A 352 -19.84 -11.30 13.10
N PRO A 353 -19.05 -11.42 14.19
CA PRO A 353 -19.29 -10.67 15.41
C PRO A 353 -19.35 -9.16 15.12
N PRO A 354 -20.18 -8.39 15.84
CA PRO A 354 -20.27 -6.94 15.61
C PRO A 354 -18.94 -6.25 15.90
N TYR A 355 -18.59 -5.24 15.09
CA TYR A 355 -17.45 -4.35 15.33
C TYR A 355 -17.93 -3.06 16.02
N GLU A 356 -17.44 -2.79 17.24
CA GLU A 356 -17.78 -1.58 18.01
C GLU A 356 -16.93 -0.38 17.57
N LYS A 357 -17.27 0.20 16.41
CA LYS A 357 -16.51 1.29 15.76
C LYS A 357 -16.12 2.44 16.72
N ASP A 358 -17.05 2.89 17.56
CA ASP A 358 -16.86 4.07 18.44
C ASP A 358 -15.86 3.82 19.59
N ALA A 359 -15.72 2.59 20.08
CA ALA A 359 -14.77 2.24 21.13
C ALA A 359 -13.38 1.90 20.56
N ASN A 360 -13.36 1.30 19.38
CA ASN A 360 -12.20 0.61 18.85
C ASN A 360 -11.41 1.42 17.80
N ASP A 361 -12.04 2.36 17.09
CA ASP A 361 -11.28 3.18 16.14
C ASP A 361 -10.31 4.13 16.87
N LEU A 362 -10.63 4.64 18.06
CA LEU A 362 -9.88 5.71 18.75
C LEU A 362 -8.43 5.38 19.15
N ILE A 363 -8.06 4.09 19.14
CA ILE A 363 -6.74 3.64 19.59
C ILE A 363 -5.75 3.42 18.44
N HIS A 364 -6.18 3.37 17.18
CA HIS A 364 -5.27 3.16 16.05
C HIS A 364 -4.74 4.47 15.49
N GLY A 365 -3.51 4.50 14.97
CA GLY A 365 -2.99 5.70 14.28
C GLY A 365 -3.67 5.98 12.94
N ASP A 366 -4.32 4.95 12.38
CA ASP A 366 -5.16 5.05 11.20
C ASP A 366 -6.47 5.80 11.49
N ALA A 367 -7.00 6.44 10.46
CA ALA A 367 -8.31 7.06 10.46
C ALA A 367 -9.03 6.77 9.14
N GLU A 368 -10.35 6.90 9.16
CA GLU A 368 -11.16 6.89 7.94
C GLU A 368 -10.64 7.96 6.98
N GLN A 369 -10.26 7.55 5.76
CA GLN A 369 -9.62 8.41 4.79
C GLN A 369 -10.63 9.44 4.26
N SER A 370 -10.30 10.73 4.38
CA SER A 370 -11.10 11.80 3.79
C SER A 370 -10.73 12.02 2.33
N VAL A 371 -11.68 12.53 1.53
CA VAL A 371 -11.44 12.88 0.13
C VAL A 371 -10.51 14.09 0.04
N SER A 372 -9.52 14.06 -0.86
CA SER A 372 -8.66 15.22 -1.14
C SER A 372 -9.40 16.22 -2.04
N VAL A 373 -9.39 17.50 -1.69
CA VAL A 373 -10.17 18.55 -2.35
C VAL A 373 -9.26 19.72 -2.75
N ILE A 374 -9.13 19.94 -4.07
CA ILE A 374 -8.32 21.02 -4.65
C ILE A 374 -9.19 21.84 -5.59
N GLY A 375 -9.18 23.17 -5.46
CA GLY A 375 -9.90 24.08 -6.35
C GLY A 375 -8.97 24.92 -7.22
N ALA A 376 -9.13 24.86 -8.52
CA ALA A 376 -8.46 25.74 -9.47
C ALA A 376 -9.23 27.06 -9.59
N VAL A 377 -8.62 28.17 -9.16
CA VAL A 377 -9.21 29.51 -9.21
C VAL A 377 -9.04 30.05 -10.63
N CYS A 378 -10.15 30.31 -11.32
CA CYS A 378 -10.15 30.65 -12.74
C CYS A 378 -10.60 32.10 -12.94
N SER A 379 -9.77 32.92 -13.58
CA SER A 379 -10.16 34.29 -13.98
C SER A 379 -11.41 34.30 -14.86
N THR A 380 -11.56 33.26 -15.68
CA THR A 380 -12.77 32.96 -16.42
C THR A 380 -13.03 31.47 -16.29
N LEU A 381 -14.24 31.09 -15.87
CA LEU A 381 -14.61 29.69 -15.77
C LEU A 381 -14.62 29.06 -17.19
N PRO A 382 -14.29 27.76 -17.31
CA PRO A 382 -14.37 27.08 -18.60
C PRO A 382 -15.77 27.21 -19.22
N GLU A 383 -15.85 27.68 -20.48
CA GLU A 383 -17.14 27.94 -21.17
C GLU A 383 -18.08 26.73 -21.19
N GLU A 384 -17.53 25.51 -21.27
CA GLU A 384 -18.26 24.26 -21.17
C GLU A 384 -17.54 23.28 -20.25
N LEU A 385 -18.00 23.12 -19.01
CA LEU A 385 -17.61 22.04 -18.12
C LEU A 385 -18.73 20.98 -18.10
N THR A 386 -18.61 19.99 -18.97
CA THR A 386 -19.57 18.89 -19.13
C THR A 386 -18.82 17.56 -19.13
N VAL A 387 -19.55 16.46 -18.96
CA VAL A 387 -18.97 15.11 -19.14
C VAL A 387 -18.23 14.99 -20.47
N ASP A 388 -18.83 15.46 -21.56
CA ASP A 388 -18.27 15.35 -22.90
C ASP A 388 -17.00 16.20 -23.09
N SER A 389 -16.99 17.44 -22.57
CA SER A 389 -15.85 18.34 -22.73
C SER A 389 -14.65 17.86 -21.90
N VAL A 390 -14.87 17.41 -20.67
CA VAL A 390 -13.83 16.85 -19.79
C VAL A 390 -13.29 15.54 -20.36
N THR A 391 -14.17 14.63 -20.80
CA THR A 391 -13.78 13.34 -21.40
C THR A 391 -12.92 13.53 -22.63
N ARG A 392 -13.33 14.43 -23.53
CA ARG A 392 -12.56 14.76 -24.73
C ARG A 392 -11.17 15.28 -24.37
N LYS A 393 -11.05 16.13 -23.37
CA LYS A 393 -9.76 16.72 -22.95
C LYS A 393 -8.83 15.67 -22.35
N LEU A 394 -9.34 14.79 -21.49
CA LEU A 394 -8.58 13.67 -20.91
C LEU A 394 -8.08 12.70 -22.00
N GLN A 395 -8.95 12.33 -22.94
CA GLN A 395 -8.60 11.41 -24.03
C GLN A 395 -7.61 12.04 -25.04
N GLN A 396 -7.70 13.34 -25.29
CA GLN A 396 -6.78 14.05 -26.20
C GLN A 396 -5.36 14.16 -25.65
N ASP A 397 -5.19 14.18 -24.32
CA ASP A 397 -3.87 14.16 -23.67
C ASP A 397 -3.15 12.82 -23.93
N GLY A 398 -3.90 11.73 -24.11
CA GLY A 398 -3.39 10.42 -24.49
C GLY A 398 -2.82 9.59 -23.33
N ARG A 399 -2.56 10.19 -22.16
CA ARG A 399 -2.14 9.47 -20.94
C ARG A 399 -3.32 8.89 -20.16
N TYR A 400 -4.54 9.35 -20.42
CA TYR A 400 -5.72 9.04 -19.61
C TYR A 400 -6.84 8.41 -20.44
N VAL A 401 -7.51 7.43 -19.84
CA VAL A 401 -8.70 6.78 -20.40
C VAL A 401 -9.86 6.99 -19.45
N VAL A 402 -10.92 7.68 -19.89
CA VAL A 402 -12.16 7.77 -19.11
C VAL A 402 -12.89 6.44 -19.22
N LEU A 403 -13.04 5.77 -18.09
CA LEU A 403 -13.72 4.49 -17.96
C LEU A 403 -15.20 4.66 -17.64
N LEU A 404 -15.52 5.65 -16.80
CA LEU A 404 -16.87 6.02 -16.41
C LEU A 404 -16.98 7.53 -16.29
N SER A 405 -18.14 8.06 -16.63
CA SER A 405 -18.49 9.45 -16.35
C SER A 405 -19.98 9.60 -16.08
N LYS A 406 -20.34 10.49 -15.16
CA LYS A 406 -21.74 10.78 -14.79
C LYS A 406 -21.86 12.25 -14.43
N ALA A 407 -22.95 12.88 -14.87
CA ALA A 407 -23.37 14.18 -14.35
C ALA A 407 -24.43 13.96 -13.26
N ASP A 408 -24.21 14.54 -12.10
CA ASP A 408 -25.23 14.75 -11.07
C ASP A 408 -25.80 16.16 -11.28
N GLU A 409 -26.96 16.23 -11.94
CA GLU A 409 -27.63 17.49 -12.24
C GLU A 409 -28.14 18.20 -10.98
N GLU A 410 -28.43 17.47 -9.90
CA GLU A 410 -28.95 18.03 -8.65
C GLU A 410 -27.84 18.77 -7.88
N GLN A 411 -26.65 18.19 -7.85
CA GLN A 411 -25.48 18.78 -7.17
C GLN A 411 -24.60 19.63 -8.10
N GLY A 412 -24.86 19.63 -9.42
CA GLY A 412 -24.02 20.30 -10.41
C GLY A 412 -22.61 19.69 -10.48
N MET A 413 -22.49 18.40 -10.22
CA MET A 413 -21.22 17.68 -10.09
C MET A 413 -21.02 16.71 -11.26
N LEU A 414 -19.78 16.60 -11.74
CA LEU A 414 -19.36 15.64 -12.74
C LEU A 414 -18.45 14.61 -12.07
N ALA A 415 -18.83 13.33 -12.07
CA ALA A 415 -18.02 12.24 -11.53
C ALA A 415 -17.38 11.44 -12.66
N PHE A 416 -16.14 11.02 -12.48
CA PHE A 416 -15.34 10.27 -13.44
C PHE A 416 -14.59 9.14 -12.74
N GLN A 417 -14.40 8.05 -13.48
CA GLN A 417 -13.34 7.07 -13.21
C GLN A 417 -12.34 7.11 -14.36
N ILE A 418 -11.07 7.28 -14.03
CA ILE A 418 -10.00 7.56 -14.98
C ILE A 418 -8.91 6.52 -14.81
N GLY A 419 -8.62 5.76 -15.88
CA GLY A 419 -7.47 4.87 -15.95
C GLY A 419 -6.24 5.53 -16.57
N VAL A 420 -5.06 5.00 -16.28
CA VAL A 420 -3.78 5.44 -16.89
C VAL A 420 -3.42 4.53 -18.07
N ALA A 421 -3.01 5.14 -19.20
CA ALA A 421 -2.73 4.45 -20.46
C ALA A 421 -1.32 3.84 -20.55
N ASP A 422 -0.66 3.60 -19.41
CA ASP A 422 0.69 3.04 -19.30
C ASP A 422 0.71 1.54 -18.97
N GLY A 423 -0.46 0.93 -18.78
CA GLY A 423 -0.62 -0.48 -18.42
C GLY A 423 -0.61 -0.74 -16.91
N SER A 424 -0.53 0.27 -16.05
CA SER A 424 -0.50 0.10 -14.58
C SER A 424 -1.80 -0.46 -13.99
N HIS A 425 -2.89 -0.49 -14.77
CA HIS A 425 -4.27 -0.78 -14.31
C HIS A 425 -4.76 0.14 -13.17
N ASP A 426 -4.06 1.24 -12.89
CA ASP A 426 -4.47 2.21 -11.88
C ASP A 426 -5.74 2.93 -12.33
N ILE A 427 -6.68 3.06 -11.39
CA ILE A 427 -7.95 3.74 -11.59
C ILE A 427 -8.12 4.79 -10.50
N TYR A 428 -8.40 6.02 -10.93
CA TYR A 428 -8.65 7.19 -10.08
C TYR A 428 -10.11 7.61 -10.14
N GLN A 429 -10.71 7.88 -8.98
CA GLN A 429 -12.03 8.50 -8.87
C GLN A 429 -11.88 10.02 -8.85
N LEU A 430 -12.58 10.74 -9.71
CA LEU A 430 -12.52 12.21 -9.75
C LEU A 430 -13.92 12.79 -9.83
N ALA A 431 -14.30 13.61 -8.86
CA ALA A 431 -15.48 14.45 -8.96
C ALA A 431 -15.09 15.91 -9.18
N ILE A 432 -15.86 16.61 -10.02
CA ILE A 432 -15.60 17.98 -10.43
C ILE A 432 -16.87 18.80 -10.27
N LEU A 433 -16.79 19.98 -9.64
CA LEU A 433 -17.88 20.94 -9.63
C LEU A 433 -17.37 22.38 -9.67
N CYS A 434 -18.23 23.32 -10.01
CA CYS A 434 -17.92 24.74 -9.96
C CYS A 434 -18.54 25.39 -8.72
N GLN A 435 -17.79 26.28 -8.08
CA GLN A 435 -18.28 27.09 -6.97
C GLN A 435 -17.71 28.51 -7.02
N PRO A 436 -18.33 29.48 -6.31
CA PRO A 436 -17.72 30.80 -6.12
C PRO A 436 -16.33 30.69 -5.50
N VAL A 437 -15.47 31.68 -5.76
CA VAL A 437 -14.17 31.76 -5.07
C VAL A 437 -14.44 31.93 -3.56
N PRO A 438 -13.94 31.04 -2.69
CA PRO A 438 -14.09 31.18 -1.24
C PRO A 438 -13.24 32.35 -0.73
N ASP A 439 -13.32 32.66 0.58
CA ASP A 439 -12.38 33.61 1.18
C ASP A 439 -10.96 33.00 1.17
N TYR A 440 -10.19 33.35 0.13
CA TYR A 440 -8.83 32.83 -0.07
C TYR A 440 -7.89 33.18 1.09
N ARG A 441 -8.25 34.15 1.95
CA ARG A 441 -7.45 34.53 3.13
C ARG A 441 -7.45 33.47 4.23
N GLU A 442 -8.38 32.52 4.17
CA GLU A 442 -8.38 31.34 5.05
C GLU A 442 -7.29 30.34 4.66
N PHE A 443 -6.72 30.45 3.46
CA PHE A 443 -5.72 29.53 2.93
C PHE A 443 -4.31 30.10 3.14
N ARG A 444 -3.45 29.33 3.80
CA ARG A 444 -2.06 29.70 4.00
C ARG A 444 -1.30 29.57 2.67
N PRO A 445 -0.61 30.62 2.18
CA PRO A 445 0.25 30.48 1.01
C PRO A 445 1.34 29.43 1.25
N ALA A 446 1.48 28.46 0.34
CA ALA A 446 2.55 27.46 0.40
C ALA A 446 3.95 28.08 0.17
N SER A 447 3.97 29.25 -0.47
CA SER A 447 5.14 30.11 -0.66
C SER A 447 4.68 31.57 -0.72
N PRO A 448 5.60 32.55 -0.75
CA PRO A 448 5.24 33.92 -1.08
C PRO A 448 4.46 33.98 -2.40
N VAL A 449 3.35 34.73 -2.39
CA VAL A 449 2.49 34.96 -3.56
C VAL A 449 2.46 36.47 -3.82
N SER A 450 2.57 36.86 -5.10
CA SER A 450 2.61 38.27 -5.47
C SER A 450 1.26 38.98 -5.24
N ASP A 451 1.29 40.28 -4.98
CA ASP A 451 0.07 41.11 -4.89
C ASP A 451 -0.77 41.06 -6.16
N GLU A 452 -0.14 40.86 -7.32
CA GLU A 452 -0.82 40.72 -8.61
C GLU A 452 -1.60 39.40 -8.69
N SER A 453 -0.99 38.30 -8.28
CA SER A 453 -1.65 37.00 -8.17
C SER A 453 -2.83 37.05 -7.19
N LEU A 454 -2.66 37.73 -6.04
CA LEU A 454 -3.76 37.91 -5.07
C LEU A 454 -4.93 38.71 -5.65
N LYS A 455 -4.65 39.81 -6.38
CA LYS A 455 -5.69 40.57 -7.09
C LYS A 455 -6.37 39.74 -8.18
N ALA A 456 -5.62 38.88 -8.86
CA ALA A 456 -6.18 37.97 -9.85
C ALA A 456 -7.14 36.94 -9.21
N VAL A 457 -6.80 36.44 -8.01
CA VAL A 457 -7.69 35.59 -7.22
C VAL A 457 -8.94 36.36 -6.77
N GLU A 458 -8.80 37.59 -6.28
CA GLU A 458 -9.93 38.44 -5.85
C GLU A 458 -10.90 38.79 -6.99
N SER A 459 -10.40 38.87 -8.23
CA SER A 459 -11.18 39.21 -9.42
C SER A 459 -11.61 37.99 -10.25
N ALA A 460 -11.30 36.78 -9.80
CA ALA A 460 -11.64 35.55 -10.51
C ALA A 460 -13.14 35.29 -10.54
N GLU A 461 -13.61 34.69 -11.63
CA GLU A 461 -15.03 34.37 -11.84
C GLU A 461 -15.52 33.26 -10.90
N GLY A 462 -14.68 32.26 -10.65
CA GLY A 462 -15.03 31.11 -9.83
C GLY A 462 -13.90 30.11 -9.65
N THR A 463 -14.23 29.00 -9.00
CA THR A 463 -13.31 27.89 -8.74
C THR A 463 -13.87 26.61 -9.33
N VAL A 464 -13.04 25.85 -10.05
CA VAL A 464 -13.33 24.46 -10.43
C VAL A 464 -12.71 23.54 -9.38
N VAL A 465 -13.54 22.83 -8.64
CA VAL A 465 -13.15 21.96 -7.51
C VAL A 465 -13.01 20.54 -7.99
N PHE A 466 -11.92 19.89 -7.59
CA PHE A 466 -11.55 18.51 -7.87
C PHE A 466 -11.54 17.74 -6.56
N LEU A 467 -12.41 16.75 -6.43
CA LEU A 467 -12.51 15.84 -5.31
C LEU A 467 -11.95 14.48 -5.74
N MET A 468 -10.95 13.98 -5.03
CA MET A 468 -10.28 12.74 -5.36
C MET A 468 -9.89 11.97 -4.08
N PRO A 469 -10.50 10.81 -3.79
CA PRO A 469 -9.99 9.93 -2.74
C PRO A 469 -8.61 9.39 -3.15
N PHE A 470 -7.72 9.22 -2.17
CA PHE A 470 -6.40 8.63 -2.43
C PHE A 470 -6.47 7.09 -2.45
N GLU A 471 -7.48 6.51 -1.83
CA GLU A 471 -7.70 5.07 -1.72
C GLU A 471 -6.41 4.38 -1.19
N GLU A 472 -5.99 3.28 -1.81
CA GLU A 472 -4.77 2.50 -1.52
C GLU A 472 -3.49 3.07 -2.15
N LYS A 473 -3.58 4.16 -2.93
CA LYS A 473 -2.43 4.73 -3.61
C LYS A 473 -1.50 5.41 -2.63
N GLN A 474 -0.20 5.43 -2.94
CA GLN A 474 0.76 6.23 -2.20
C GLN A 474 0.29 7.71 -2.20
N PRO A 475 0.15 8.37 -1.03
CA PRO A 475 -0.56 9.66 -0.96
C PRO A 475 0.03 10.79 -1.81
N ASP A 476 1.35 10.84 -1.96
CA ASP A 476 2.06 11.82 -2.81
C ASP A 476 1.82 11.59 -4.30
N ILE A 477 1.78 10.32 -4.74
CA ILE A 477 1.42 9.95 -6.12
C ILE A 477 -0.05 10.31 -6.40
N ALA A 478 -0.95 10.05 -5.45
CA ALA A 478 -2.34 10.44 -5.58
C ALA A 478 -2.49 11.97 -5.66
N LEU A 479 -1.86 12.73 -4.75
CA LEU A 479 -1.85 14.19 -4.82
C LEU A 479 -1.29 14.68 -6.17
N HIS A 480 -0.20 14.08 -6.65
CA HIS A 480 0.40 14.41 -7.94
C HIS A 480 -0.59 14.23 -9.09
N MET A 481 -1.30 13.11 -9.12
CA MET A 481 -2.31 12.83 -10.15
C MET A 481 -3.48 13.82 -10.08
N GLN A 482 -3.94 14.18 -8.87
CA GLN A 482 -4.97 15.21 -8.70
C GLN A 482 -4.53 16.56 -9.26
N LEU A 483 -3.27 16.96 -9.01
CA LEU A 483 -2.69 18.18 -9.56
C LEU A 483 -2.55 18.12 -11.09
N LYS A 484 -2.19 16.94 -11.64
CA LYS A 484 -2.16 16.70 -13.10
C LYS A 484 -3.54 16.91 -13.73
N PHE A 485 -4.60 16.36 -13.14
CA PHE A 485 -5.98 16.57 -13.61
C PHE A 485 -6.41 18.03 -13.50
N ALA A 486 -6.16 18.66 -12.35
CA ALA A 486 -6.54 20.04 -12.12
C ALA A 486 -5.85 20.99 -13.12
N ASN A 487 -4.54 20.81 -13.37
CA ASN A 487 -3.79 21.59 -14.34
C ASN A 487 -4.22 21.32 -15.79
N LEU A 488 -4.44 20.05 -16.15
CA LEU A 488 -4.90 19.70 -17.49
C LEU A 488 -6.26 20.34 -17.79
N LEU A 489 -7.19 20.32 -16.83
CA LEU A 489 -8.54 20.82 -17.02
C LEU A 489 -8.61 22.35 -16.89
N CYS A 490 -7.83 22.96 -16.00
CA CYS A 490 -7.78 24.41 -15.74
C CYS A 490 -6.36 25.00 -15.90
N PRO A 491 -5.76 24.97 -17.11
CA PRO A 491 -4.37 25.38 -17.31
C PRO A 491 -4.11 26.86 -17.05
N GLU A 492 -5.14 27.71 -17.18
CA GLU A 492 -5.09 29.17 -16.99
C GLU A 492 -5.54 29.59 -15.58
N ALA A 493 -5.64 28.64 -14.63
CA ALA A 493 -5.95 28.97 -13.25
C ALA A 493 -4.86 29.90 -12.68
N VAL A 494 -5.28 30.91 -11.91
CA VAL A 494 -4.38 31.92 -11.34
C VAL A 494 -3.81 31.51 -9.98
N ALA A 495 -4.48 30.58 -9.30
CA ALA A 495 -4.02 29.91 -8.09
C ALA A 495 -4.80 28.60 -7.90
N TYR A 496 -4.33 27.74 -7.00
CA TYR A 496 -5.06 26.56 -6.57
C TYR A 496 -5.24 26.61 -5.05
N LEU A 497 -6.45 26.31 -4.58
CA LEU A 497 -6.81 26.26 -3.18
C LEU A 497 -6.95 24.80 -2.76
N ASP A 498 -6.05 24.32 -1.92
CA ASP A 498 -6.15 23.00 -1.29
C ASP A 498 -7.00 23.13 -0.02
N TYR A 499 -8.25 22.67 -0.09
CA TYR A 499 -9.22 22.73 1.01
C TYR A 499 -8.94 21.69 2.08
N SER A 500 -8.35 20.56 1.68
CA SER A 500 -8.00 19.49 2.61
C SER A 500 -6.86 19.90 3.55
N ARG A 501 -5.96 20.78 3.10
CA ARG A 501 -4.76 21.20 3.83
C ARG A 501 -4.75 22.70 4.16
N MET A 502 -5.76 23.45 3.72
CA MET A 502 -5.85 24.92 3.82
C MET A 502 -4.60 25.62 3.28
N LYS A 503 -4.12 25.19 2.11
CA LYS A 503 -2.98 25.80 1.43
C LYS A 503 -3.40 26.49 0.14
N MET A 504 -2.86 27.67 -0.11
CA MET A 504 -2.90 28.29 -1.43
C MET A 504 -1.61 27.93 -2.18
N LEU A 505 -1.77 27.22 -3.29
CA LEU A 505 -0.71 26.74 -4.16
C LEU A 505 -0.57 27.70 -5.35
N PRO A 506 0.63 28.25 -5.63
CA PRO A 506 0.87 29.06 -6.80
C PRO A 506 0.59 28.29 -8.10
N ALA A 507 -0.02 28.95 -9.09
CA ALA A 507 -0.33 28.32 -10.37
C ALA A 507 0.91 27.81 -11.10
N THR A 508 2.03 28.55 -11.02
CA THR A 508 3.32 28.16 -11.59
C THR A 508 3.92 26.93 -10.92
N TRP A 509 3.75 26.79 -9.59
CA TRP A 509 4.13 25.57 -8.89
C TRP A 509 3.29 24.37 -9.36
N VAL A 510 1.96 24.51 -9.42
CA VAL A 510 1.09 23.41 -9.88
C VAL A 510 1.39 23.01 -11.32
N LEU A 511 1.67 23.98 -12.21
CA LEU A 511 2.10 23.71 -13.59
C LEU A 511 3.40 22.90 -13.63
N MET A 512 4.41 23.29 -12.84
CA MET A 512 5.67 22.55 -12.77
C MET A 512 5.48 21.15 -12.18
N ALA A 513 4.73 21.03 -11.08
CA ALA A 513 4.42 19.76 -10.45
C ALA A 513 3.69 18.83 -11.44
N ALA A 514 2.65 19.31 -12.14
CA ALA A 514 1.89 18.51 -13.11
C ALA A 514 2.71 18.04 -14.32
N ARG A 515 3.77 18.78 -14.69
CA ARG A 515 4.68 18.42 -15.80
C ARG A 515 5.83 17.51 -15.38
N SER A 516 6.16 17.48 -14.10
CA SER A 516 7.21 16.62 -13.57
C SER A 516 6.74 15.16 -13.47
N GLU A 517 7.68 14.23 -13.59
CA GLU A 517 7.47 12.83 -13.20
C GLU A 517 7.81 12.58 -11.72
N VAL A 518 8.36 13.57 -11.02
CA VAL A 518 8.64 13.50 -9.59
C VAL A 518 7.40 13.95 -8.81
N PRO A 519 6.82 13.09 -7.94
CA PRO A 519 5.70 13.48 -7.09
C PRO A 519 6.09 14.62 -6.14
N PRO A 520 5.13 15.45 -5.69
CA PRO A 520 5.37 16.47 -4.69
C PRO A 520 6.08 15.94 -3.45
N MET A 521 6.81 16.83 -2.77
CA MET A 521 7.38 16.55 -1.47
C MET A 521 6.27 16.28 -0.44
N VAL A 522 6.54 15.45 0.57
CA VAL A 522 5.50 15.01 1.51
C VAL A 522 4.99 16.12 2.43
N ASP A 523 5.71 17.23 2.54
CA ASP A 523 5.25 18.46 3.21
C ASP A 523 4.06 19.11 2.50
N TYR A 524 3.77 18.76 1.25
CA TYR A 524 2.53 19.14 0.56
C TYR A 524 1.34 18.26 0.94
N LEU A 525 1.52 17.14 1.65
CA LEU A 525 0.42 16.26 2.08
C LEU A 525 -0.28 16.71 3.36
N TYR A 526 0.31 17.66 4.09
CA TYR A 526 -0.28 18.22 5.29
C TYR A 526 0.09 19.69 5.47
N ASN A 527 -0.59 20.38 6.37
CA ASN A 527 -0.24 21.70 6.87
C ASN A 527 -0.10 21.63 8.40
N LEU A 528 0.72 22.51 8.97
CA LEU A 528 0.75 22.76 10.39
C LEU A 528 -0.05 24.04 10.66
N GLU A 529 -1.18 23.89 11.34
CA GLU A 529 -1.99 25.01 11.81
C GLU A 529 -1.59 25.37 13.23
N LEU A 530 -1.38 26.66 13.46
CA LEU A 530 -1.06 27.24 14.75
C LEU A 530 -2.25 28.07 15.22
N HIS A 531 -2.85 27.65 16.32
CA HIS A 531 -4.04 28.26 16.88
C HIS A 531 -3.70 28.99 18.19
N GLY A 532 -4.15 30.23 18.30
CA GLY A 532 -3.93 31.11 19.46
C GLY A 532 -3.95 32.59 19.05
N THR A 533 -4.09 33.48 20.01
CA THR A 533 -4.11 34.94 19.83
C THR A 533 -2.88 35.60 20.44
N GLU A 534 -2.67 36.90 20.18
CA GLU A 534 -1.61 37.67 20.83
C GLU A 534 -1.75 37.71 22.36
N GLU A 535 -2.93 37.45 22.91
CA GLU A 535 -3.17 37.41 24.36
C GLU A 535 -2.89 36.03 24.98
N ASP A 536 -2.79 34.97 24.17
CA ASP A 536 -2.60 33.61 24.66
C ASP A 536 -1.10 33.29 24.85
N ASP A 537 -0.70 32.85 26.05
CA ASP A 537 0.70 32.45 26.33
C ASP A 537 1.04 31.07 25.74
N HIS A 538 0.02 30.24 25.55
CA HIS A 538 0.13 28.92 24.96
C HIS A 538 -0.60 28.87 23.63
N LEU A 539 -0.17 27.93 22.79
CA LEU A 539 -0.64 27.74 21.44
C LEU A 539 -1.03 26.29 21.25
N TRP A 540 -1.98 26.05 20.35
CA TRP A 540 -2.36 24.72 19.91
C TRP A 540 -1.83 24.51 18.49
N ILE A 541 -0.95 23.51 18.32
CA ILE A 541 -0.47 23.10 16.99
C ILE A 541 -1.26 21.87 16.59
N THR A 542 -1.77 21.84 15.37
CA THR A 542 -2.41 20.66 14.80
C THR A 542 -1.98 20.44 13.36
N THR A 543 -1.82 19.18 12.96
CA THR A 543 -1.71 18.84 11.54
C THR A 543 -3.07 18.96 10.87
N ARG A 544 -3.07 19.26 9.57
CA ARG A 544 -4.25 19.20 8.73
C ARG A 544 -3.93 18.57 7.39
N GLY A 545 -4.64 17.52 7.03
CA GLY A 545 -4.50 16.80 5.76
C GLY A 545 -4.08 15.34 5.93
N LEU A 546 -3.61 14.91 7.11
CA LEU A 546 -3.22 13.52 7.34
C LEU A 546 -4.39 12.55 7.17
N ARG A 547 -5.63 13.01 7.39
CA ARG A 547 -6.83 12.21 7.10
C ARG A 547 -6.97 11.83 5.63
N THR A 548 -6.48 12.64 4.69
CA THR A 548 -6.47 12.25 3.27
C THR A 548 -5.49 11.11 2.98
N CYS A 549 -4.52 10.91 3.87
CA CYS A 549 -3.56 9.81 3.83
C CYS A 549 -4.01 8.60 4.67
N GLY A 550 -5.22 8.63 5.23
CA GLY A 550 -5.73 7.56 6.11
C GLY A 550 -5.17 7.59 7.54
N LEU A 551 -4.63 8.73 7.99
CA LEU A 551 -4.00 8.89 9.29
C LEU A 551 -4.74 9.90 10.18
N ARG A 552 -4.57 9.77 11.49
CA ARG A 552 -5.07 10.77 12.45
C ARG A 552 -4.30 12.08 12.35
N GLU A 553 -5.01 13.18 12.55
CA GLU A 553 -4.33 14.46 12.79
C GLU A 553 -3.64 14.43 14.15
N ILE A 554 -2.44 15.00 14.22
CA ILE A 554 -1.60 15.04 15.41
C ILE A 554 -1.70 16.44 16.04
N GLU A 555 -1.81 16.48 17.36
CA GLU A 555 -1.96 17.72 18.14
C GLU A 555 -0.83 17.87 19.18
N ILE A 556 -0.34 19.10 19.34
CA ILE A 556 0.54 19.53 20.43
C ILE A 556 -0.13 20.69 21.15
N LEU A 557 -0.42 20.50 22.45
CA LEU A 557 -1.12 21.48 23.30
C LEU A 557 -0.21 22.22 24.29
N ASP A 558 1.08 21.87 24.32
CA ASP A 558 2.07 22.42 25.26
C ASP A 558 2.96 23.50 24.61
N ALA A 559 2.64 23.92 23.39
CA ALA A 559 3.42 24.93 22.69
C ALA A 559 3.22 26.33 23.30
N THR A 560 4.26 27.14 23.29
CA THR A 560 4.26 28.54 23.70
C THR A 560 4.80 29.43 22.59
N LYS A 561 4.65 30.75 22.72
CA LYS A 561 5.23 31.72 21.78
C LYS A 561 6.75 31.64 21.66
N GLU A 562 7.43 31.10 22.67
CA GLU A 562 8.89 30.98 22.69
C GLU A 562 9.39 29.73 21.96
N ASN A 563 8.61 28.63 21.98
CA ASN A 563 9.10 27.32 21.52
C ASN A 563 8.27 26.67 20.39
N TYR A 564 7.15 27.27 19.94
CA TYR A 564 6.29 26.65 18.92
C TYR A 564 7.04 26.28 17.64
N GLY A 565 8.02 27.08 17.21
CA GLY A 565 8.84 26.77 16.04
C GLY A 565 9.59 25.45 16.18
N ARG A 566 10.12 25.15 17.37
CA ARG A 566 10.80 23.88 17.67
C ARG A 566 9.86 22.69 17.62
N TYR A 567 8.63 22.87 18.12
CA TYR A 567 7.60 21.83 18.02
C TYR A 567 7.14 21.62 16.58
N CYS A 568 7.05 22.68 15.77
CA CYS A 568 6.78 22.55 14.34
C CYS A 568 7.87 21.78 13.61
N ASP A 569 9.16 22.04 13.89
CA ASP A 569 10.29 21.30 13.30
C ASP A 569 10.22 19.81 13.69
N MET A 570 10.02 19.54 14.99
CA MET A 570 9.87 18.18 15.53
C MET A 570 8.69 17.44 14.89
N LEU A 571 7.53 18.08 14.79
CA LEU A 571 6.33 17.49 14.22
C LEU A 571 6.48 17.27 12.71
N SER A 572 7.11 18.19 11.99
CA SER A 572 7.31 18.05 10.54
C SER A 572 8.17 16.83 10.22
N PHE A 573 9.26 16.65 10.95
CA PHE A 573 10.15 15.50 10.78
C PHE A 573 9.49 14.19 11.23
N ALA A 574 8.67 14.22 12.28
CA ALA A 574 7.88 13.08 12.72
C ALA A 574 6.83 12.66 11.66
N VAL A 575 6.09 13.60 11.09
CA VAL A 575 5.08 13.35 10.06
C VAL A 575 5.70 12.83 8.77
N GLU A 576 6.83 13.40 8.34
CA GLU A 576 7.58 12.87 7.19
C GLU A 576 7.97 11.40 7.42
N ARG A 577 8.42 11.06 8.63
CA ARG A 577 8.69 9.66 8.99
C ARG A 577 7.46 8.77 8.88
N ILE A 578 6.34 9.23 9.44
CA ILE A 578 5.07 8.49 9.47
C ILE A 578 4.57 8.21 8.06
N LEU A 579 4.63 9.22 7.18
CA LEU A 579 4.19 9.10 5.79
C LEU A 579 5.13 8.24 4.93
N LEU A 580 6.45 8.24 5.21
CA LEU A 580 7.43 7.50 4.42
C LEU A 580 7.72 6.07 4.93
N ARG A 581 7.46 5.79 6.21
CA ARG A 581 7.68 4.46 6.81
C ARG A 581 6.39 3.73 7.18
N GLU A 582 5.27 4.29 6.71
CA GLU A 582 3.92 3.72 6.79
C GLU A 582 3.50 3.34 8.22
N GLU A 583 3.05 4.35 8.96
CA GLU A 583 2.00 4.30 10.00
C GLU A 583 2.34 5.16 11.22
N LEU A 584 1.32 5.88 11.70
CA LEU A 584 1.30 6.33 13.09
C LEU A 584 0.99 5.09 13.92
N THR A 585 1.82 4.78 14.92
CA THR A 585 1.60 3.58 15.76
C THR A 585 0.27 3.69 16.51
N ASP A 586 -0.24 2.60 17.09
CA ASP A 586 -1.40 2.70 17.97
C ASP A 586 -1.13 3.63 19.17
N ALA A 587 -2.21 4.20 19.71
CA ALA A 587 -2.22 4.98 20.92
C ALA A 587 -1.43 4.25 22.01
N LYS A 588 -0.67 5.01 22.78
CA LYS A 588 0.17 4.55 23.89
C LYS A 588 1.39 3.71 23.48
N LYS A 589 1.48 3.23 22.22
CA LYS A 589 2.70 2.59 21.72
C LYS A 589 3.78 3.67 21.46
N PRO A 590 5.04 3.39 21.80
CA PRO A 590 6.14 4.33 21.56
C PRO A 590 6.60 4.31 20.09
N PHE A 591 6.96 5.48 19.56
CA PHE A 591 7.58 5.62 18.25
C PHE A 591 8.65 6.72 18.24
N THR A 592 9.69 6.53 17.44
CA THR A 592 10.77 7.51 17.29
C THR A 592 10.30 8.69 16.45
N VAL A 593 10.46 9.91 16.98
CA VAL A 593 10.13 11.15 16.27
C VAL A 593 11.37 11.82 15.68
N VAL A 594 12.45 11.96 16.44
CA VAL A 594 13.71 12.61 16.02
C VAL A 594 14.90 11.93 16.69
N TYR A 595 16.12 12.12 16.17
CA TYR A 595 17.36 11.63 16.78
C TYR A 595 18.14 12.78 17.40
N LYS A 596 18.92 12.47 18.43
CA LYS A 596 19.87 13.38 19.04
C LYS A 596 21.23 13.31 18.33
N SER A 597 22.11 14.27 18.60
CA SER A 597 23.49 14.32 18.07
C SER A 597 24.35 13.10 18.42
N ASP A 598 24.03 12.39 19.50
CA ASP A 598 24.67 11.12 19.90
C ASP A 598 24.00 9.87 19.28
N ASN A 599 23.08 10.09 18.34
CA ASN A 599 22.27 9.09 17.65
C ASN A 599 21.24 8.35 18.55
N SER A 600 21.00 8.82 19.77
CA SER A 600 19.91 8.30 20.60
C SER A 600 18.54 8.82 20.12
N PRO A 601 17.47 8.00 20.17
CA PRO A 601 16.15 8.42 19.70
C PRO A 601 15.40 9.25 20.75
N VAL A 602 14.71 10.29 20.29
CA VAL A 602 13.60 10.92 21.03
C VAL A 602 12.34 10.12 20.70
N VAL A 603 11.74 9.57 21.75
CA VAL A 603 10.60 8.65 21.62
C VAL A 603 9.35 9.33 22.16
N CYS A 604 8.32 9.38 21.32
CA CYS A 604 7.01 9.88 21.68
C CYS A 604 5.99 8.75 21.73
N THR A 605 4.83 9.07 22.28
CA THR A 605 3.61 8.29 22.22
C THR A 605 2.44 9.24 22.05
N TRP A 606 1.24 8.75 21.78
CA TRP A 606 0.06 9.60 21.68
C TRP A 606 -1.15 8.95 22.33
N VAL A 607 -2.17 9.75 22.62
CA VAL A 607 -3.51 9.25 22.99
C VAL A 607 -4.59 10.08 22.33
N PRO A 608 -5.79 9.51 22.12
CA PRO A 608 -6.90 10.28 21.60
C PRO A 608 -7.20 11.48 22.52
N VAL A 609 -7.65 12.58 21.93
CA VAL A 609 -8.06 13.80 22.64
C VAL A 609 -9.00 13.49 23.81
N SER A 610 -9.93 12.57 23.62
CA SER A 610 -10.89 12.15 24.64
C SER A 610 -10.23 11.63 25.92
N GLU A 611 -9.06 10.99 25.80
CA GLU A 611 -8.24 10.54 26.93
C GLU A 611 -7.28 11.63 27.42
N ALA A 612 -6.67 12.37 26.50
CA ALA A 612 -5.70 13.43 26.80
C ALA A 612 -6.27 14.48 27.77
N ARG A 613 -7.59 14.73 27.72
CA ARG A 613 -8.30 15.67 28.60
C ARG A 613 -7.96 15.52 30.09
N ALA A 614 -7.77 14.28 30.56
CA ALA A 614 -7.45 14.03 31.95
C ALA A 614 -6.09 14.62 32.38
N ASP A 615 -5.13 14.73 31.45
CA ASP A 615 -3.78 15.21 31.74
C ASP A 615 -3.69 16.74 31.84
N TYR A 616 -4.75 17.45 31.45
CA TYR A 616 -4.83 18.91 31.49
C TYR A 616 -5.75 19.44 32.61
N ALA A 617 -6.32 18.57 33.45
CA ALA A 617 -7.40 18.91 34.40
C ALA A 617 -6.98 19.76 35.63
N ASP A 618 -5.68 20.00 35.86
CA ASP A 618 -5.14 20.63 37.08
C ASP A 618 -4.97 22.16 37.00
N GLY A 619 -5.57 22.81 36.00
CA GLY A 619 -5.45 24.25 35.77
C GLY A 619 -4.25 24.66 34.91
N THR A 620 -3.56 23.68 34.31
CA THR A 620 -2.56 23.89 33.23
C THR A 620 -3.19 23.82 31.83
N GLU A 621 -4.49 24.11 31.73
CA GLU A 621 -5.32 24.02 30.53
C GLU A 621 -4.97 25.04 29.43
N ALA A 622 -3.87 25.78 29.46
CA ALA A 622 -3.72 26.96 28.59
C ALA A 622 -3.83 26.62 27.08
N GLY A 623 -3.13 25.59 26.58
CA GLY A 623 -3.32 25.13 25.20
C GLY A 623 -4.63 24.37 24.97
N TRP A 624 -5.11 23.61 25.97
CA TRP A 624 -6.42 22.93 25.94
C TRP A 624 -7.59 23.93 25.84
N ALA A 625 -7.48 25.08 26.50
CA ALA A 625 -8.45 26.16 26.53
C ALA A 625 -8.44 26.90 25.20
N VAL A 626 -7.26 27.12 24.60
CA VAL A 626 -7.15 27.63 23.22
C VAL A 626 -7.86 26.68 22.25
N ARG A 627 -7.56 25.38 22.31
CA ARG A 627 -8.24 24.35 21.51
C ARG A 627 -9.76 24.40 21.69
N THR A 628 -10.23 24.40 22.93
CA THR A 628 -11.67 24.42 23.26
C THR A 628 -12.34 25.70 22.75
N LYS A 629 -11.69 26.85 22.90
CA LYS A 629 -12.16 28.16 22.42
C LYS A 629 -12.26 28.22 20.90
N MET A 630 -11.28 27.67 20.18
CA MET A 630 -11.25 27.69 18.71
C MET A 630 -12.24 26.72 18.09
N LEU A 631 -12.43 25.54 18.68
CA LEU A 631 -13.30 24.50 18.13
C LEU A 631 -14.79 24.74 18.40
N GLY A 632 -15.15 25.34 19.55
CA GLY A 632 -16.56 25.55 19.88
C GLY A 632 -17.39 24.25 19.80
N ASP A 633 -18.45 24.27 18.99
CA ASP A 633 -19.36 23.12 18.79
C ASP A 633 -18.75 22.01 17.91
N ASP A 634 -17.68 22.29 17.15
CA ASP A 634 -17.04 21.33 16.23
C ASP A 634 -16.11 20.33 16.94
N ALA A 635 -15.92 20.47 18.25
CA ALA A 635 -14.97 19.67 19.05
C ALA A 635 -15.27 18.16 18.98
N ALA A 636 -16.55 17.76 18.89
CA ALA A 636 -16.96 16.36 18.91
C ALA A 636 -16.37 15.54 17.75
N GLY A 637 -16.17 16.15 16.57
CA GLY A 637 -15.60 15.47 15.40
C GLY A 637 -14.09 15.23 15.48
N LEU A 638 -13.42 15.81 16.48
CA LEU A 638 -11.96 15.82 16.62
C LEU A 638 -11.47 15.10 17.88
N GLU A 639 -12.36 14.41 18.60
CA GLU A 639 -12.02 13.64 19.81
C GLU A 639 -11.08 12.46 19.52
N GLY A 640 -11.01 12.03 18.26
CA GLY A 640 -10.08 11.01 17.81
C GLY A 640 -8.69 11.54 17.39
N ASN A 641 -8.42 12.84 17.40
CA ASN A 641 -7.08 13.31 17.03
C ASN A 641 -6.02 12.82 18.04
N ALA A 642 -4.78 12.70 17.58
CA ALA A 642 -3.68 12.14 18.34
C ALA A 642 -2.92 13.23 19.10
N VAL A 643 -3.10 13.34 20.42
CA VAL A 643 -2.32 14.28 21.25
C VAL A 643 -0.98 13.65 21.57
N LEU A 644 0.10 14.34 21.19
CA LEU A 644 1.48 13.83 21.30
C LEU A 644 2.09 14.07 22.68
N TYR A 645 2.81 13.07 23.20
CA TYR A 645 3.51 13.08 24.48
C TYR A 645 4.91 12.48 24.35
N LEU A 646 5.82 12.82 25.26
CA LEU A 646 7.05 12.06 25.45
C LEU A 646 6.74 10.70 26.08
N TYR A 647 7.37 9.65 25.57
CA TYR A 647 7.32 8.34 26.19
C TYR A 647 8.23 8.29 27.44
N ASP A 648 7.70 7.81 28.57
CA ASP A 648 8.40 7.78 29.87
C ASP A 648 8.53 6.36 30.44
N GLY A 649 8.72 5.38 29.55
CA GLY A 649 8.85 3.97 29.91
C GLY A 649 7.52 3.34 30.33
N GLU A 650 7.58 2.18 30.99
CA GLU A 650 6.40 1.44 31.44
C GLU A 650 6.21 1.54 32.97
N ALA A 651 4.96 1.42 33.41
CA ALA A 651 4.60 1.18 34.80
C ALA A 651 4.78 -0.30 35.17
N ALA A 652 4.64 -0.62 36.46
CA ALA A 652 4.86 -1.97 36.95
C ALA A 652 3.83 -2.99 36.41
N ASP A 653 2.69 -2.50 35.92
CA ASP A 653 1.63 -3.29 35.27
C ASP A 653 1.79 -3.34 33.74
N GLY A 654 2.88 -2.81 33.18
CA GLY A 654 3.15 -2.75 31.75
C GLY A 654 2.47 -1.57 31.04
N THR A 655 1.71 -0.73 31.74
CA THR A 655 1.09 0.44 31.09
C THR A 655 2.14 1.50 30.74
N PRO A 656 2.17 2.00 29.50
CA PRO A 656 3.15 3.01 29.11
C PRO A 656 2.86 4.33 29.81
N LYS A 657 3.91 4.90 30.41
CA LYS A 657 3.87 6.23 31.01
C LYS A 657 4.14 7.26 29.93
N ARG A 658 3.51 8.40 30.09
CA ARG A 658 3.67 9.55 29.20
C ARG A 658 3.92 10.82 30.00
N LYS A 659 4.72 11.71 29.42
CA LYS A 659 4.97 13.07 29.92
C LYS A 659 4.51 14.07 28.90
N ARG A 660 3.87 15.13 29.36
CA ARG A 660 3.55 16.29 28.52
C ARG A 660 4.83 16.87 27.91
N LEU A 661 4.70 17.44 26.71
CA LEU A 661 5.84 17.94 25.95
C LEU A 661 6.44 19.20 26.58
N ASN A 662 5.72 19.86 27.48
CA ASN A 662 6.16 21.06 28.22
C ASN A 662 7.44 20.87 29.06
N VAL A 663 7.89 19.64 29.26
CA VAL A 663 9.16 19.35 29.94
C VAL A 663 10.39 19.61 29.07
N LEU A 664 10.24 19.74 27.75
CA LEU A 664 11.32 20.03 26.82
C LEU A 664 11.72 21.51 26.87
N GLY A 665 13.01 21.78 27.04
CA GLY A 665 13.60 23.11 27.00
C GLY A 665 14.47 23.36 25.77
N GLU A 666 14.98 24.58 25.63
CA GLU A 666 15.89 24.96 24.52
C GLU A 666 17.16 24.10 24.46
N ASP A 667 17.66 23.62 25.59
CA ASP A 667 18.85 22.75 25.59
C ASP A 667 18.55 21.36 25.02
N ASP A 668 17.34 20.83 25.22
CA ASP A 668 16.91 19.58 24.59
C ASP A 668 16.79 19.74 23.06
N PHE A 669 16.15 20.81 22.60
CA PHE A 669 15.96 21.07 21.17
C PHE A 669 17.28 21.27 20.41
N LYS A 670 18.33 21.80 21.07
CA LYS A 670 19.66 21.93 20.46
C LYS A 670 20.33 20.58 20.19
N GLU A 671 19.94 19.54 20.90
CA GLU A 671 20.47 18.19 20.65
C GLU A 671 19.79 17.50 19.46
N PHE A 672 18.61 17.97 19.05
CA PHE A 672 17.79 17.32 18.02
C PHE A 672 18.41 17.54 16.63
N CYS A 673 18.48 16.46 15.86
CA CYS A 673 19.03 16.41 14.52
C CYS A 673 17.90 16.16 13.51
N TYR A 674 17.56 17.20 12.75
CA TYR A 674 16.59 17.14 11.66
C TYR A 674 17.33 16.87 10.35
N GLY A 675 17.32 15.62 9.89
CA GLY A 675 17.92 15.22 8.61
C GLY A 675 16.88 15.16 7.49
N SER A 676 17.29 14.82 6.27
CA SER A 676 16.39 14.46 5.17
C SER A 676 16.35 12.94 4.99
N TYR A 677 15.18 12.38 4.69
CA TYR A 677 15.05 10.95 4.37
C TYR A 677 15.62 10.64 2.98
N ILE A 678 16.12 9.41 2.77
CA ILE A 678 16.70 8.99 1.48
C ILE A 678 15.72 9.20 0.31
N VAL A 679 14.44 8.90 0.51
CA VAL A 679 13.39 9.09 -0.51
C VAL A 679 13.24 10.58 -0.86
N THR A 680 13.21 11.44 0.16
CA THR A 680 13.17 12.90 0.04
C THR A 680 14.40 13.42 -0.72
N SER A 681 15.60 12.94 -0.39
CA SER A 681 16.84 13.30 -1.09
C SER A 681 16.82 12.87 -2.56
N ARG A 682 16.32 11.68 -2.89
CA ARG A 682 16.19 11.22 -4.29
C ARG A 682 15.21 12.07 -5.10
N LYS A 683 14.11 12.54 -4.49
CA LYS A 683 13.18 13.47 -5.15
C LYS A 683 13.86 14.82 -5.42
N ILE A 684 14.58 15.37 -4.45
CA ILE A 684 15.30 16.64 -4.60
C ILE A 684 16.34 16.54 -5.72
N GLU A 685 17.10 15.45 -5.76
CA GLU A 685 18.04 15.16 -6.84
C GLU A 685 17.37 15.14 -8.21
N ALA A 686 16.30 14.36 -8.36
CA ALA A 686 15.58 14.27 -9.63
C ALA A 686 15.04 15.65 -10.07
N LEU A 687 14.52 16.44 -9.13
CA LEU A 687 14.09 17.81 -9.40
C LEU A 687 15.25 18.75 -9.75
N ALA A 688 16.42 18.59 -9.11
CA ALA A 688 17.60 19.41 -9.39
C ALA A 688 18.07 19.21 -10.84
N GLN A 689 18.10 17.95 -11.27
CA GLN A 689 18.45 17.55 -12.62
C GLN A 689 17.41 18.01 -13.65
N GLU A 690 16.12 17.77 -13.39
CA GLU A 690 15.00 18.23 -14.23
C GLU A 690 15.01 19.76 -14.43
N ARG A 691 15.40 20.52 -13.41
CA ARG A 691 15.27 21.98 -13.35
C ARG A 691 16.59 22.72 -13.65
N ILE A 692 17.57 22.06 -14.25
CA ILE A 692 18.88 22.64 -14.61
C ILE A 692 18.78 23.92 -15.46
N GLY A 693 17.77 24.00 -16.32
CA GLY A 693 17.52 25.20 -17.12
C GLY A 693 17.15 26.42 -16.26
N ILE A 694 16.39 26.22 -15.19
CA ILE A 694 16.04 27.30 -14.24
C ILE A 694 17.28 27.75 -13.47
N LEU A 695 18.09 26.79 -12.98
CA LEU A 695 19.35 27.10 -12.31
C LEU A 695 20.27 27.93 -13.21
N THR A 696 20.34 27.62 -14.50
CA THR A 696 21.15 28.37 -15.48
C THR A 696 20.70 29.84 -15.57
N VAL A 697 19.39 30.09 -15.64
CA VAL A 697 18.83 31.45 -15.68
C VAL A 697 19.08 32.20 -14.37
N LEU A 698 18.90 31.52 -13.22
CA LEU A 698 19.13 32.09 -11.91
C LEU A 698 20.60 32.44 -11.69
N MET A 699 21.52 31.55 -12.06
CA MET A 699 22.97 31.76 -11.95
C MET A 699 23.45 32.92 -12.81
N ALA A 700 22.84 33.16 -13.96
CA ALA A 700 23.12 34.33 -14.78
C ALA A 700 22.69 35.66 -14.12
N LYS A 701 21.65 35.64 -13.26
CA LYS A 701 21.17 36.81 -12.51
C LYS A 701 21.94 37.03 -11.21
N GLU A 702 22.22 35.95 -10.47
CA GLU A 702 22.79 35.97 -9.12
C GLU A 702 24.07 35.11 -9.02
N PRO A 703 25.14 35.43 -9.80
CA PRO A 703 26.31 34.56 -9.93
C PRO A 703 27.05 34.35 -8.61
N ASP A 704 27.19 35.39 -7.78
CA ASP A 704 27.92 35.35 -6.50
C ASP A 704 27.14 34.66 -5.37
N ARG A 705 25.91 34.20 -5.66
CA ARG A 705 24.95 33.67 -4.68
C ARG A 705 24.35 32.33 -5.13
N SER A 706 25.00 31.68 -6.10
CA SER A 706 24.53 30.45 -6.72
C SER A 706 25.42 29.26 -6.36
N PHE A 707 24.82 28.22 -5.79
CA PHE A 707 25.51 27.02 -5.34
C PHE A 707 24.82 25.76 -5.88
N ALA A 708 25.59 24.70 -6.10
CA ALA A 708 25.09 23.38 -6.48
C ALA A 708 25.74 22.29 -5.63
N CYS A 709 24.98 21.28 -5.23
CA CYS A 709 25.51 20.08 -4.58
C CYS A 709 25.70 18.99 -5.64
N VAL A 710 26.89 18.37 -5.67
CA VAL A 710 27.20 17.29 -6.62
C VAL A 710 27.84 16.11 -5.92
N ARG A 711 27.57 14.89 -6.42
CA ARG A 711 28.34 13.70 -6.06
C ARG A 711 29.72 13.76 -6.66
N LEU A 712 30.74 13.42 -5.85
CA LEU A 712 32.12 13.39 -6.33
C LEU A 712 32.40 12.31 -7.38
N ARG A 713 31.56 11.26 -7.41
CA ARG A 713 31.58 10.16 -8.40
C ARG A 713 30.15 9.65 -8.59
N GLU A 714 29.80 9.16 -9.78
CA GLU A 714 28.45 8.67 -10.10
C GLU A 714 27.86 7.69 -9.05
N ASN A 715 28.70 6.84 -8.45
CA ASN A 715 28.28 5.82 -7.47
C ASN A 715 28.75 6.10 -6.03
N SER A 716 29.01 7.36 -5.66
CA SER A 716 29.45 7.75 -4.32
C SER A 716 28.33 8.43 -3.52
N GLU A 717 28.24 8.14 -2.23
CA GLU A 717 27.42 8.91 -1.28
C GLU A 717 28.11 10.21 -0.82
N GLU A 718 29.35 10.47 -1.25
CA GLU A 718 30.09 11.69 -0.91
C GLU A 718 29.65 12.83 -1.84
N GLU A 719 28.97 13.80 -1.24
CA GLU A 719 28.47 15.00 -1.91
C GLU A 719 29.26 16.24 -1.48
N VAL A 720 29.38 17.21 -2.38
CA VAL A 720 30.04 18.49 -2.10
C VAL A 720 29.28 19.64 -2.73
N TRP A 721 29.21 20.75 -1.99
CA TRP A 721 28.69 22.01 -2.49
C TRP A 721 29.77 22.77 -3.28
N LEU A 722 29.41 23.21 -4.47
CA LEU A 722 30.17 24.08 -5.35
C LEU A 722 29.57 25.49 -5.32
N HIS A 723 30.44 26.51 -5.28
CA HIS A 723 30.06 27.86 -5.66
C HIS A 723 30.18 27.97 -7.18
N LEU A 724 29.06 28.18 -7.88
CA LEU A 724 28.94 27.99 -9.32
C LEU A 724 29.70 29.07 -10.11
N THR A 725 30.49 28.63 -11.09
CA THR A 725 31.16 29.50 -12.08
C THR A 725 30.54 29.37 -13.46
N SER A 726 29.97 28.21 -13.80
CA SER A 726 29.17 28.03 -15.02
C SER A 726 28.19 26.87 -14.90
N VAL A 727 27.07 26.96 -15.62
CA VAL A 727 26.04 25.92 -15.71
C VAL A 727 25.63 25.76 -17.17
N SER A 728 25.45 24.52 -17.61
CA SER A 728 24.93 24.14 -18.92
C SER A 728 23.93 22.99 -18.80
N GLU A 729 23.31 22.58 -19.90
CA GLU A 729 22.37 21.45 -19.90
C GLU A 729 23.02 20.09 -19.55
N THR A 730 24.34 19.97 -19.70
CA THR A 730 25.06 18.70 -19.47
C THR A 730 26.05 18.75 -18.32
N GLU A 731 26.53 19.93 -17.95
CA GLU A 731 27.62 20.07 -16.98
C GLU A 731 27.41 21.26 -16.03
N VAL A 732 27.86 21.09 -14.78
CA VAL A 732 28.00 22.13 -13.77
C VAL A 732 29.47 22.29 -13.37
N GLU A 733 29.91 23.54 -13.25
CA GLU A 733 31.28 23.88 -12.88
C GLU A 733 31.27 24.94 -11.77
N GLY A 734 32.15 24.78 -10.79
CA GLY A 734 32.27 25.71 -9.68
C GLY A 734 33.49 25.46 -8.81
N THR A 735 33.68 26.30 -7.79
CA THR A 735 34.75 26.13 -6.81
C THR A 735 34.24 25.38 -5.58
N LEU A 736 35.02 24.43 -5.06
CA LEU A 736 34.68 23.68 -3.84
C LEU A 736 34.47 24.62 -2.65
N THR A 737 33.38 24.45 -1.91
CA THR A 737 33.09 25.25 -0.70
C THR A 737 33.74 24.72 0.58
N VAL A 738 34.20 23.46 0.54
CA VAL A 738 34.86 22.76 1.64
C VAL A 738 35.97 21.85 1.11
N ASP A 739 36.94 21.51 1.97
CA ASP A 739 37.97 20.52 1.67
C ASP A 739 37.33 19.12 1.59
N CYS A 740 37.60 18.38 0.51
CA CYS A 740 37.04 17.05 0.27
C CYS A 740 38.02 16.15 -0.52
N ALA A 741 37.58 14.93 -0.87
CA ALA A 741 38.42 13.99 -1.63
C ALA A 741 38.82 14.51 -3.03
N ALA A 742 38.09 15.46 -3.61
CA ALA A 742 38.37 16.02 -4.93
C ALA A 742 39.35 17.21 -4.90
N GLY A 743 39.56 17.85 -3.76
CA GLY A 743 40.41 19.04 -3.67
C GLY A 743 40.19 19.87 -2.40
N LYS A 744 40.78 21.06 -2.38
CA LYS A 744 40.63 22.03 -1.30
C LYS A 744 39.57 23.08 -1.64
N THR A 745 39.08 23.74 -0.60
CA THR A 745 38.20 24.90 -0.72
C THR A 745 38.79 25.92 -1.71
N GLY A 746 38.00 26.30 -2.72
CA GLY A 746 38.39 27.21 -3.80
C GLY A 746 38.94 26.53 -5.06
N ASP A 747 39.28 25.24 -5.03
CA ASP A 747 39.69 24.50 -6.23
C ASP A 747 38.49 24.31 -7.17
N LEU A 748 38.75 24.41 -8.48
CA LEU A 748 37.74 24.24 -9.52
C LEU A 748 37.36 22.76 -9.65
N TYR A 749 36.07 22.49 -9.70
CA TYR A 749 35.51 21.16 -9.90
C TYR A 749 34.40 21.21 -10.95
N LYS A 750 34.35 20.16 -11.77
CA LYS A 750 33.40 20.01 -12.86
C LYS A 750 32.71 18.66 -12.74
N ALA A 751 31.39 18.67 -12.85
CA ALA A 751 30.56 17.48 -12.76
C ALA A 751 29.53 17.44 -13.90
N ASP A 752 29.13 16.23 -14.28
CA ASP A 752 27.99 16.01 -15.16
C ASP A 752 26.68 16.32 -14.42
N VAL A 753 25.63 16.72 -15.13
CA VAL A 753 24.30 16.99 -14.52
C VAL A 753 23.73 15.75 -13.85
N SER A 754 24.03 14.53 -14.29
CA SER A 754 23.64 13.30 -13.59
C SER A 754 24.24 13.17 -12.17
N GLN A 755 25.27 13.97 -11.85
CA GLN A 755 25.87 14.04 -10.52
C GLN A 755 25.25 15.15 -9.66
N LEU A 756 24.40 16.03 -10.21
CA LEU A 756 23.73 17.10 -9.49
C LEU A 756 22.68 16.52 -8.55
N THR A 757 22.78 16.84 -7.26
CA THR A 757 21.86 16.35 -6.23
C THR A 757 21.01 17.44 -5.61
N ASP A 758 21.47 18.70 -5.64
CA ASP A 758 20.72 19.85 -5.14
C ASP A 758 21.26 21.16 -5.73
N PHE A 759 20.52 22.26 -5.60
CA PHE A 759 21.04 23.61 -5.81
C PHE A 759 20.43 24.62 -4.84
N SER A 760 21.11 25.74 -4.66
CA SER A 760 20.67 26.83 -3.80
C SER A 760 21.07 28.16 -4.42
N VAL A 761 20.09 29.00 -4.71
CA VAL A 761 20.32 30.36 -5.22
C VAL A 761 19.66 31.37 -4.32
N LYS A 762 20.45 32.25 -3.70
CA LYS A 762 19.95 33.32 -2.83
C LYS A 762 19.62 34.55 -3.67
N VAL A 763 18.33 34.84 -3.84
CA VAL A 763 17.85 35.96 -4.68
C VAL A 763 17.76 37.27 -3.89
N ASP A 764 17.45 37.21 -2.60
CA ASP A 764 17.58 38.33 -1.67
C ASP A 764 17.90 37.84 -0.25
N ASP A 765 17.88 38.73 0.74
CA ASP A 765 18.24 38.36 2.13
C ASP A 765 17.27 37.39 2.81
N ASN A 766 16.03 37.25 2.31
CA ASN A 766 14.97 36.45 2.89
C ASN A 766 14.51 35.30 1.98
N LEU A 767 14.95 35.25 0.71
CA LEU A 767 14.52 34.26 -0.27
C LEU A 767 15.68 33.45 -0.84
N ILE A 768 15.61 32.13 -0.63
CA ILE A 768 16.49 31.13 -1.23
C ILE A 768 15.65 30.20 -2.10
N ILE A 769 16.11 29.99 -3.33
CA ILE A 769 15.49 29.10 -4.29
C ILE A 769 16.25 27.78 -4.34
N HIS A 770 15.51 26.69 -4.14
CA HIS A 770 15.95 25.30 -4.20
C HIS A 770 15.24 24.57 -5.36
N PRO A 771 15.63 23.34 -5.72
CA PRO A 771 14.95 22.56 -6.74
C PRO A 771 13.44 22.55 -6.54
N ASN A 772 12.95 22.22 -5.34
CA ASN A 772 11.52 22.17 -5.02
C ASN A 772 10.80 23.53 -5.19
N THR A 773 11.49 24.65 -4.86
CA THR A 773 10.94 26.01 -4.91
C THR A 773 11.30 26.79 -6.18
N ALA A 774 11.88 26.12 -7.18
CA ALA A 774 12.38 26.74 -8.41
C ALA A 774 11.32 27.50 -9.22
N TYR A 775 10.03 27.18 -9.07
CA TYR A 775 8.92 27.91 -9.69
C TYR A 775 8.89 29.40 -9.30
N ILE A 776 9.38 29.76 -8.11
CA ILE A 776 9.45 31.16 -7.66
C ILE A 776 10.29 31.99 -8.63
N ALA A 777 11.31 31.38 -9.25
CA ALA A 777 12.14 32.06 -10.26
C ALA A 777 11.34 32.47 -11.50
N LEU A 778 10.28 31.73 -11.84
CA LEU A 778 9.40 32.02 -12.97
C LEU A 778 8.50 33.21 -12.65
N ASP A 779 7.99 33.29 -11.41
CA ASP A 779 7.17 34.41 -10.94
C ASP A 779 7.98 35.71 -10.78
N LEU A 780 9.28 35.60 -10.50
CA LEU A 780 10.21 36.75 -10.45
C LEU A 780 10.74 37.19 -11.82
N ALA A 781 10.50 36.41 -12.87
CA ALA A 781 10.97 36.70 -14.23
C ALA A 781 9.94 37.47 -15.08
N THR A 782 8.68 37.48 -14.65
CA THR A 782 7.61 38.36 -15.11
C THR A 782 7.68 39.71 -14.42
#